data_AF-A0A960RF68-F1
#
_entry.id   AF-A0A960RF68-F1
#
_cell.length_a   1.000
_cell.length_b   1.000
_cell.length_c   1.000
_cell.angle_alpha   90.00
_cell.angle_beta   90.00
_cell.angle_gamma   90.00
#
_symmetry.space_group_name_H-M   'P 1'
#
loop_
_entity.id
_entity.type
_entity.pdbx_description
1 polymer ?
#
loop_
_entity_poly.entity_id
_entity_poly.type
_entity_poly.pdbx_seq_one_letter_code
_entity_poly.pdbx_strand_id
1 'polypeptide(L)'
;WGDGTGEFTFELISTGIANHMSRLADADGDGDLDIVMKPYNFGAPRVDVFLNNGTGNVRMFNDTDEGRACYRIETRSATYLFDKAGGGLVSLLDRDGTDWIQWNPAAGSAGAYRGIPNLAELHPGLDGGVTTTMDPLATPLLRATLETSRNGWEARWEFFADHAVMTLHTMPAATPYWILYEGTPGGAIDPADRLFLSNGRDYASDLDHPWGAGKLVPDNFEDIANTSGAAPGTEWAYITASETYRALFLALTDDTVEDDYWQLDDNMTVLGFGRSDASQPLITAASNRLVVGFAEAGHPEMIQQALHQAWDAKAPFSSGTAPFTGLPFNEVLIDTNHMGHRVVADIDGDGANDILSVNFIDGAHAVVWYAYPEWTRHVIVEMNTYGDYTQYRSDDLAAADIDGDGDLDAIGRVGPADDGNGLVVWWENPRPGGAATNRPWTRHDIGNTDYVKDLAVEDFDLDGRPDVAARETEETHVFRQASSSMWVRVLQRAHPSHEGMASGDLDADGDPDLVLNGFWLRNPHPADLTNAWTDHSIDATWYTQSGGWQANNSNVEVGDLNDDGRLDVILSQSELPGYPLSWYEAVDPVNGPWTEHVIEPVFDYCQTIQAGDINRDGKLDLLAAEFPRYDAPYPVRIYYNEGGGQSWIIQELSDLGIYHGVLGDVGSDRDLDVVGVRSYDESPILIWENQLANLVYPLTDWQYIQVDDSRAKWGDWDTPTWSKYFGLAMADATGDGFQDIVSGRYFYRNPGGAMTAAWTRVDLGLNCDAGLFSDVDGDGWADVLALAGDKVYWLEATASDGSTWSNTVIDAAFPKPDHGNPQGYRSAQILEGGRPEILLNGDSLYLYTVPETSPETGGWSRVAIVAESNGEGIGIGDIDGDGDLDVAVAHNGPSLPEGSVKWARNPGNATGLWTTHAVGGIANGYADRVAIAELNGDGRPDIVVTEEGQSLAPEWSTYWFEAPADPAQSNWIRHTLVTQHTSNAMDVEDMDNDGDIDIIVGEHRGTEKLSVWENDGAGNFTEQVVDTGKESHLGARAADLDDDGDFDLVSICWDDYQNLHVWRNDNGGVGAIIASNRTPVVHAGSDRFVLLPQVTVG
;
A
#
# COMPACT_ATOMS: atom_id res chain seq x y z
N TRP A 1 23.29 21.87 -6.51
CA TRP A 1 23.30 23.20 -5.81
C TRP A 1 24.23 23.16 -4.61
N GLY A 2 24.45 24.26 -3.89
CA GLY A 2 25.41 24.28 -2.77
C GLY A 2 24.83 24.81 -1.46
N ASP A 3 25.35 24.32 -0.35
CA ASP A 3 24.92 24.60 1.03
C ASP A 3 25.36 25.98 1.56
N GLY A 4 26.06 26.77 0.74
CA GLY A 4 26.62 28.06 1.12
C GLY A 4 27.92 28.00 1.92
N THR A 5 28.43 26.80 2.27
CA THR A 5 29.73 26.58 2.89
C THR A 5 30.82 26.16 1.88
N GLY A 6 30.41 25.81 0.67
CA GLY A 6 31.29 25.46 -0.45
C GLY A 6 31.21 23.99 -0.83
N GLU A 7 30.28 23.23 -0.24
CA GLU A 7 29.90 21.90 -0.70
C GLU A 7 28.83 22.02 -1.80
N PHE A 8 28.96 21.20 -2.84
CA PHE A 8 28.09 21.25 -4.01
C PHE A 8 27.61 19.83 -4.36
N THR A 9 26.30 19.67 -4.49
CA THR A 9 25.66 18.48 -5.04
C THR A 9 25.51 18.65 -6.55
N PHE A 10 25.88 17.61 -7.31
CA PHE A 10 25.78 17.58 -8.76
C PHE A 10 24.41 17.09 -9.18
N GLU A 11 23.83 17.75 -10.18
CA GLU A 11 22.60 17.31 -10.84
C GLU A 11 22.71 17.53 -12.34
N LEU A 12 22.25 16.55 -13.12
CA LEU A 12 22.31 16.55 -14.57
C LEU A 12 20.99 17.05 -15.17
N ILE A 13 20.93 18.33 -15.53
CA ILE A 13 19.69 18.97 -16.01
C ILE A 13 19.39 18.67 -17.49
N SER A 14 20.39 18.33 -18.30
CA SER A 14 20.21 17.97 -19.72
C SER A 14 21.47 17.37 -20.33
N THR A 15 21.32 16.41 -21.24
CA THR A 15 22.40 15.88 -22.10
C THR A 15 22.17 16.23 -23.57
N GLY A 16 23.23 16.21 -24.38
CA GLY A 16 23.13 16.45 -25.84
C GLY A 16 23.03 17.91 -26.30
N ILE A 17 22.85 18.88 -25.40
CA ILE A 17 22.71 20.30 -25.75
C ILE A 17 24.03 21.08 -25.53
N ALA A 18 24.67 21.50 -26.63
CA ALA A 18 25.95 22.23 -26.57
C ALA A 18 25.77 23.71 -26.16
N ASN A 19 26.36 24.09 -25.03
CA ASN A 19 26.26 25.42 -24.42
C ASN A 19 27.51 26.30 -24.66
N HIS A 20 27.33 27.61 -24.91
CA HIS A 20 28.43 28.58 -24.94
C HIS A 20 28.45 29.51 -23.72
N MET A 21 27.28 29.90 -23.20
CA MET A 21 27.11 30.67 -21.96
C MET A 21 25.71 30.41 -21.35
N SER A 22 25.64 30.34 -20.02
CA SER A 22 24.40 30.32 -19.23
C SER A 22 24.34 31.44 -18.19
N ARG A 23 23.12 31.82 -17.81
CA ARG A 23 22.82 32.69 -16.66
C ARG A 23 21.60 32.16 -15.92
N LEU A 24 21.57 32.42 -14.61
CA LEU A 24 20.37 32.30 -13.81
C LEU A 24 19.58 33.62 -13.89
N ALA A 25 18.29 33.53 -14.18
CA ALA A 25 17.36 34.65 -14.16
C ALA A 25 15.94 34.11 -14.01
N ASP A 26 15.11 34.76 -13.21
CA ASP A 26 13.66 34.60 -13.21
C ASP A 26 13.14 35.10 -14.57
N ALA A 27 12.97 34.19 -15.53
CA ALA A 27 12.74 34.49 -16.94
C ALA A 27 11.25 34.56 -17.29
N ASP A 28 10.38 33.94 -16.49
CA ASP A 28 8.93 33.97 -16.63
C ASP A 28 8.20 34.79 -15.53
N GLY A 29 8.90 35.20 -14.47
CA GLY A 29 8.39 36.11 -13.44
C GLY A 29 7.74 35.42 -12.26
N ASP A 30 7.96 34.11 -12.08
CA ASP A 30 7.34 33.30 -11.05
C ASP A 30 8.11 33.30 -9.70
N GLY A 31 9.31 33.87 -9.70
CA GLY A 31 10.15 34.06 -8.51
C GLY A 31 11.20 32.96 -8.28
N ASP A 32 11.22 31.90 -9.09
CA ASP A 32 12.33 30.95 -9.14
C ASP A 32 13.40 31.39 -10.17
N LEU A 33 14.58 30.74 -10.16
CA LEU A 33 15.69 31.13 -11.04
C LEU A 33 15.86 30.13 -12.18
N ASP A 34 15.41 30.52 -13.36
CA ASP A 34 15.57 29.74 -14.60
C ASP A 34 17.00 29.76 -15.14
N ILE A 35 17.31 28.76 -15.96
CA ILE A 35 18.56 28.73 -16.72
C ILE A 35 18.31 29.29 -18.12
N VAL A 36 18.76 30.52 -18.33
CA VAL A 36 18.77 31.15 -19.64
C VAL A 36 20.11 30.90 -20.32
N MET A 37 20.08 30.22 -21.47
CA MET A 37 21.30 29.84 -22.17
C MET A 37 21.35 30.20 -23.65
N LYS A 38 22.59 30.34 -24.13
CA LYS A 38 22.90 30.53 -25.54
C LYS A 38 23.62 29.29 -26.09
N PRO A 39 23.11 28.67 -27.17
CA PRO A 39 23.73 27.50 -27.76
C PRO A 39 25.07 27.81 -28.45
N TYR A 40 25.95 26.79 -28.54
CA TYR A 40 27.32 26.91 -29.09
C TYR A 40 27.39 27.01 -30.63
N ASN A 41 26.30 26.75 -31.34
CA ASN A 41 26.30 26.71 -32.81
C ASN A 41 26.33 28.11 -33.46
N PHE A 42 27.30 28.32 -34.35
CA PHE A 42 27.60 29.58 -35.06
C PHE A 42 26.50 30.10 -36.05
N GLY A 43 25.27 29.61 -35.95
CA GLY A 43 24.17 30.00 -36.86
C GLY A 43 22.75 29.88 -36.29
N ALA A 44 22.57 29.63 -34.99
CA ALA A 44 21.24 29.51 -34.38
C ALA A 44 20.79 30.84 -33.75
N PRO A 45 19.79 31.55 -34.30
CA PRO A 45 19.27 32.79 -33.73
C PRO A 45 18.23 32.49 -32.63
N ARG A 46 18.59 31.67 -31.63
CA ARG A 46 17.70 31.34 -30.51
C ARG A 46 18.42 31.44 -29.16
N VAL A 47 17.62 31.62 -28.12
CA VAL A 47 17.97 31.50 -26.71
C VAL A 47 17.13 30.33 -26.21
N ASP A 48 17.74 29.41 -25.49
CA ASP A 48 17.04 28.29 -24.87
C ASP A 48 16.87 28.65 -23.38
N VAL A 49 15.66 28.46 -22.85
CA VAL A 49 15.30 28.75 -21.44
C VAL A 49 14.82 27.44 -20.83
N PHE A 50 15.44 27.04 -19.73
CA PHE A 50 15.01 25.89 -18.92
C PHE A 50 14.30 26.46 -17.70
N LEU A 51 13.00 26.22 -17.63
CA LEU A 51 12.16 26.73 -16.56
C LEU A 51 12.33 25.86 -15.30
N ASN A 52 12.48 26.49 -14.13
CA ASN A 52 12.80 25.80 -12.88
C ASN A 52 11.56 25.61 -11.97
N ASN A 53 10.50 25.02 -12.50
CA ASN A 53 9.16 25.04 -11.90
C ASN A 53 8.96 24.29 -10.56
N GLY A 54 9.96 23.60 -10.01
CA GLY A 54 9.87 22.83 -8.75
C GLY A 54 9.02 21.54 -8.81
N THR A 55 8.82 20.88 -7.65
CA THR A 55 8.08 19.60 -7.48
C THR A 55 6.58 19.77 -7.11
N GLY A 56 5.98 20.94 -7.32
CA GLY A 56 4.55 21.18 -7.06
C GLY A 56 3.90 22.08 -8.11
N ASN A 57 2.78 21.61 -8.69
CA ASN A 57 2.09 22.25 -9.82
C ASN A 57 0.91 23.16 -9.42
N VAL A 58 0.62 23.27 -8.13
CA VAL A 58 -0.46 24.11 -7.58
C VAL A 58 0.11 25.08 -6.55
N ARG A 59 -0.23 26.37 -6.63
CA ARG A 59 0.21 27.39 -5.67
C ARG A 59 -0.99 28.24 -5.23
N MET A 60 -1.12 28.48 -3.93
CA MET A 60 -2.24 29.26 -3.37
C MET A 60 -1.79 30.55 -2.67
N PHE A 61 -2.50 31.63 -2.95
CA PHE A 61 -2.21 32.96 -2.42
C PHE A 61 -3.47 33.62 -1.87
N ASN A 62 -3.28 34.57 -0.95
CA ASN A 62 -4.34 35.55 -0.66
C ASN A 62 -4.43 36.56 -1.80
N ASP A 63 -5.63 36.83 -2.28
CA ASP A 63 -5.87 37.87 -3.28
C ASP A 63 -7.21 38.58 -3.06
N THR A 64 -7.56 39.48 -3.96
CA THR A 64 -8.83 40.19 -3.99
C THR A 64 -9.33 40.33 -5.42
N ASP A 65 -10.56 39.87 -5.67
CA ASP A 65 -11.22 40.04 -6.97
C ASP A 65 -12.48 40.89 -6.85
N GLU A 66 -12.62 41.92 -7.68
CA GLU A 66 -13.73 42.88 -7.67
C GLU A 66 -14.11 43.41 -6.25
N GLY A 67 -13.10 43.52 -5.37
CA GLY A 67 -13.23 43.99 -3.99
C GLY A 67 -13.61 42.93 -2.95
N ARG A 68 -13.72 41.65 -3.34
CA ARG A 68 -13.94 40.50 -2.45
C ARG A 68 -12.62 39.81 -2.12
N ALA A 69 -12.47 39.35 -0.88
CA ALA A 69 -11.29 38.60 -0.47
C ALA A 69 -11.37 37.18 -1.05
N CYS A 70 -10.33 36.78 -1.78
CA CYS A 70 -10.28 35.49 -2.46
C CYS A 70 -9.01 34.71 -2.11
N TYR A 71 -9.04 33.40 -2.31
CA TYR A 71 -7.83 32.62 -2.57
C TYR A 71 -7.59 32.60 -4.06
N ARG A 72 -6.37 32.94 -4.49
CA ARG A 72 -5.90 32.75 -5.85
C ARG A 72 -5.13 31.45 -5.91
N ILE A 73 -5.66 30.47 -6.62
CA ILE A 73 -5.04 29.17 -6.83
C ILE A 73 -4.53 29.15 -8.27
N GLU A 74 -3.22 29.08 -8.44
CA GLU A 74 -2.57 28.93 -9.73
C GLU A 74 -2.25 27.47 -9.96
N THR A 75 -2.69 26.94 -11.10
CA THR A 75 -2.39 25.58 -11.56
C THR A 75 -1.73 25.63 -12.93
N ARG A 76 -1.31 24.47 -13.45
CA ARG A 76 -0.76 24.38 -14.80
C ARG A 76 -1.79 24.75 -15.88
N SER A 77 -3.07 24.45 -15.69
CA SER A 77 -4.13 24.69 -16.68
C SER A 77 -4.84 26.04 -16.52
N ALA A 78 -4.97 26.53 -15.29
CA ALA A 78 -5.87 27.63 -14.96
C ALA A 78 -5.43 28.45 -13.75
N THR A 79 -6.08 29.59 -13.54
CA THR A 79 -6.07 30.29 -12.26
C THR A 79 -7.49 30.42 -11.73
N TYR A 80 -7.71 29.92 -10.51
CA TYR A 80 -9.00 29.91 -9.83
C TYR A 80 -9.02 31.03 -8.78
N LEU A 81 -10.05 31.89 -8.79
CA LEU A 81 -10.27 32.87 -7.72
C LEU A 81 -11.45 32.44 -6.87
N PHE A 82 -11.14 31.89 -5.70
CA PHE A 82 -12.09 31.34 -4.75
C PHE A 82 -12.56 32.40 -3.74
N ASP A 83 -13.83 32.76 -3.76
CA ASP A 83 -14.45 33.70 -2.83
C ASP A 83 -14.62 33.10 -1.44
N LYS A 84 -13.85 33.63 -0.48
CA LYS A 84 -13.82 33.17 0.91
C LYS A 84 -15.14 33.31 1.63
N ALA A 85 -15.96 34.29 1.26
CA ALA A 85 -17.23 34.55 1.93
C ALA A 85 -18.41 33.84 1.28
N GLY A 86 -18.28 33.46 0.01
CA GLY A 86 -19.31 32.81 -0.80
C GLY A 86 -19.16 31.29 -0.92
N GLY A 87 -17.95 30.75 -0.75
CA GLY A 87 -17.69 29.31 -0.78
C GLY A 87 -17.64 28.70 -2.18
N GLY A 88 -17.02 29.40 -3.13
CA GLY A 88 -16.80 28.93 -4.50
C GLY A 88 -16.05 29.94 -5.37
N LEU A 89 -15.95 29.68 -6.66
CA LEU A 89 -15.20 30.45 -7.64
C LEU A 89 -15.98 31.67 -8.17
N VAL A 90 -15.38 32.85 -8.07
CA VAL A 90 -15.84 34.11 -8.69
C VAL A 90 -15.15 34.39 -10.04
N SER A 91 -13.97 33.83 -10.25
CA SER A 91 -13.27 33.84 -11.54
C SER A 91 -12.61 32.50 -11.81
N LEU A 92 -12.58 32.15 -13.09
CA LEU A 92 -11.86 30.99 -13.62
C LEU A 92 -11.09 31.47 -14.84
N LEU A 93 -9.83 31.84 -14.63
CA LEU A 93 -8.97 32.35 -15.67
C LEU A 93 -8.26 31.20 -16.36
N ASP A 94 -8.26 31.23 -17.68
CA ASP A 94 -7.47 30.32 -18.48
C ASP A 94 -5.99 30.77 -18.55
N ARG A 95 -5.10 29.98 -19.16
CA ARG A 95 -3.66 30.32 -19.25
C ARG A 95 -3.36 31.66 -19.93
N ASP A 96 -4.28 32.17 -20.75
CA ASP A 96 -4.13 33.44 -21.45
C ASP A 96 -4.67 34.62 -20.63
N GLY A 97 -5.16 34.34 -19.41
CA GLY A 97 -5.75 35.30 -18.49
C GLY A 97 -7.19 35.68 -18.83
N THR A 98 -7.86 34.92 -19.70
CA THR A 98 -9.28 35.14 -20.01
C THR A 98 -10.12 34.55 -18.90
N ASP A 99 -10.95 35.35 -18.23
CA ASP A 99 -11.87 34.87 -17.19
C ASP A 99 -13.17 34.34 -17.81
N TRP A 100 -13.48 33.07 -17.56
CA TRP A 100 -14.67 32.39 -18.08
C TRP A 100 -15.89 32.56 -17.17
N ILE A 101 -15.76 33.13 -15.97
CA ILE A 101 -16.89 33.42 -15.06
C ILE A 101 -17.22 34.91 -15.05
N GLN A 102 -16.23 35.79 -14.82
CA GLN A 102 -16.38 37.25 -14.75
C GLN A 102 -17.43 37.74 -13.74
N TRP A 103 -17.36 37.28 -12.50
CA TRP A 103 -18.21 37.85 -11.45
C TRP A 103 -17.94 39.35 -11.25
N ASN A 104 -18.99 40.12 -10.94
CA ASN A 104 -18.88 41.54 -10.62
C ASN A 104 -20.13 42.00 -9.82
N PRO A 105 -20.11 43.17 -9.16
CA PRO A 105 -21.21 43.59 -8.29
C PRO A 105 -22.47 44.11 -9.02
N ALA A 106 -22.55 44.06 -10.36
CA ALA A 106 -23.75 44.43 -11.08
C ALA A 106 -24.91 43.48 -10.75
N ALA A 107 -26.15 43.99 -10.71
CA ALA A 107 -27.29 43.17 -10.31
C ALA A 107 -27.67 42.10 -11.36
N GLY A 108 -28.03 40.91 -10.89
CA GLY A 108 -28.56 39.82 -11.72
C GLY A 108 -27.51 39.13 -12.59
N SER A 109 -27.92 38.68 -13.77
CA SER A 109 -27.09 37.96 -14.76
C SER A 109 -25.90 38.78 -15.29
N ALA A 110 -25.93 40.10 -15.14
CA ALA A 110 -24.83 40.98 -15.52
C ALA A 110 -23.61 40.91 -14.58
N GLY A 111 -23.74 40.30 -13.39
CA GLY A 111 -22.64 40.21 -12.42
C GLY A 111 -22.92 39.28 -11.25
N ALA A 112 -23.82 39.70 -10.34
CA ALA A 112 -23.98 39.11 -9.01
C ALA A 112 -24.46 37.66 -8.98
N TYR A 113 -24.99 37.12 -10.09
CA TYR A 113 -25.32 35.70 -10.20
C TYR A 113 -24.14 34.83 -10.64
N ARG A 114 -23.09 35.40 -11.24
CA ARG A 114 -22.01 34.60 -11.84
C ARG A 114 -21.21 33.84 -10.76
N GLY A 115 -20.71 32.67 -11.08
CA GLY A 115 -19.91 31.85 -10.17
C GLY A 115 -20.14 30.36 -10.33
N ILE A 116 -19.31 29.58 -9.63
CA ILE A 116 -19.50 28.13 -9.46
C ILE A 116 -18.97 27.70 -8.06
N PRO A 117 -19.73 26.94 -7.26
CA PRO A 117 -21.06 26.46 -7.54
C PRO A 117 -22.07 27.55 -7.15
N ASN A 118 -23.09 27.80 -7.95
CA ASN A 118 -24.33 28.36 -7.38
C ASN A 118 -25.12 27.20 -6.77
N LEU A 119 -24.93 26.96 -5.47
CA LEU A 119 -25.53 25.85 -4.73
C LEU A 119 -26.10 26.35 -3.40
N ALA A 120 -27.42 26.53 -3.34
CA ALA A 120 -28.14 26.88 -2.10
C ALA A 120 -27.49 28.03 -1.29
N GLU A 121 -26.81 27.71 -0.18
CA GLU A 121 -26.14 28.68 0.70
C GLU A 121 -24.64 28.87 0.39
N LEU A 122 -24.05 27.98 -0.43
CA LEU A 122 -22.71 28.08 -1.01
C LEU A 122 -22.83 28.70 -2.41
N HIS A 123 -22.69 30.01 -2.47
CA HIS A 123 -22.84 30.78 -3.70
C HIS A 123 -21.80 31.92 -3.73
N PRO A 124 -20.85 31.89 -4.69
CA PRO A 124 -19.87 32.95 -4.89
C PRO A 124 -20.53 34.33 -5.00
N GLY A 125 -20.01 35.32 -4.30
CA GLY A 125 -20.60 36.67 -4.25
C GLY A 125 -21.57 36.92 -3.10
N LEU A 126 -21.97 35.91 -2.31
CA LEU A 126 -22.74 36.12 -1.07
C LEU A 126 -21.84 36.59 0.09
N ASP A 127 -22.34 37.53 0.90
CA ASP A 127 -21.62 38.01 2.09
C ASP A 127 -22.01 37.22 3.36
N GLY A 128 -21.00 36.88 4.17
CA GLY A 128 -21.12 36.49 5.57
C GLY A 128 -21.56 35.04 5.84
N GLY A 129 -20.69 34.27 6.50
CA GLY A 129 -21.08 33.02 7.18
C GLY A 129 -20.57 31.72 6.57
N VAL A 130 -19.70 31.77 5.55
CA VAL A 130 -18.91 30.60 5.15
C VAL A 130 -17.64 30.54 6.00
N THR A 131 -17.38 29.41 6.63
CA THR A 131 -16.05 29.10 7.19
C THR A 131 -15.24 28.41 6.13
N THR A 132 -14.02 28.88 5.87
CA THR A 132 -13.10 28.22 4.94
C THR A 132 -11.80 27.85 5.63
N THR A 133 -11.48 26.56 5.68
CA THR A 133 -10.15 26.04 6.06
C THR A 133 -9.40 25.59 4.81
N MET A 134 -8.07 25.62 4.87
CA MET A 134 -7.23 25.47 3.68
C MET A 134 -5.83 24.93 4.01
N ASP A 135 -5.15 24.46 2.99
CA ASP A 135 -3.72 24.14 3.00
C ASP A 135 -2.82 25.36 3.20
N PRO A 136 -1.52 25.18 3.54
CA PRO A 136 -0.57 26.27 3.69
C PRO A 136 -0.45 27.15 2.43
N LEU A 137 -0.31 28.46 2.64
CA LEU A 137 -0.15 29.43 1.56
C LEU A 137 1.30 29.48 1.05
N ALA A 138 1.45 29.78 -0.25
CA ALA A 138 2.72 30.05 -0.92
C ALA A 138 3.76 28.91 -0.89
N THR A 139 3.32 27.69 -0.58
CA THR A 139 4.06 26.44 -0.80
C THR A 139 3.58 25.81 -2.11
N PRO A 140 4.47 25.25 -2.95
CA PRO A 140 4.07 24.37 -4.03
C PRO A 140 3.33 23.15 -3.46
N LEU A 141 2.21 22.78 -4.08
CA LEU A 141 1.36 21.65 -3.70
C LEU A 141 1.12 20.76 -4.93
N LEU A 142 0.93 19.46 -4.72
CA LEU A 142 0.42 18.55 -5.75
C LEU A 142 -1.09 18.78 -5.99
N ARG A 143 -1.81 19.06 -4.90
CA ARG A 143 -3.23 19.41 -4.86
C ARG A 143 -3.44 20.45 -3.77
N ALA A 144 -4.29 21.46 -4.01
CA ALA A 144 -4.74 22.37 -2.95
C ALA A 144 -6.17 22.04 -2.53
N THR A 145 -6.44 22.04 -1.22
CA THR A 145 -7.75 21.73 -0.65
C THR A 145 -8.34 22.93 0.09
N LEU A 146 -9.65 23.16 -0.10
CA LEU A 146 -10.46 24.15 0.60
C LEU A 146 -11.76 23.51 1.11
N GLU A 147 -12.01 23.57 2.41
CA GLU A 147 -13.30 23.16 2.98
C GLU A 147 -14.20 24.37 3.13
N THR A 148 -15.49 24.25 2.84
CA THR A 148 -16.48 25.32 3.02
C THR A 148 -17.67 24.83 3.81
N SER A 149 -18.09 25.60 4.82
CA SER A 149 -19.28 25.26 5.60
C SER A 149 -20.17 26.47 5.87
N ARG A 150 -21.49 26.29 5.71
CA ARG A 150 -22.51 27.29 6.06
C ARG A 150 -23.88 26.65 6.28
N ASN A 151 -24.50 26.94 7.43
CA ASN A 151 -25.89 26.56 7.71
C ASN A 151 -26.23 25.06 7.47
N GLY A 152 -25.26 24.17 7.70
CA GLY A 152 -25.40 22.72 7.47
C GLY A 152 -25.11 22.25 6.04
N TRP A 153 -24.67 23.15 5.16
CA TRP A 153 -24.05 22.82 3.87
C TRP A 153 -22.54 22.77 4.05
N GLU A 154 -21.91 21.66 3.67
CA GLU A 154 -20.47 21.46 3.79
C GLU A 154 -19.94 20.88 2.48
N ALA A 155 -18.93 21.52 1.90
CA ALA A 155 -18.32 21.08 0.65
C ALA A 155 -16.80 21.28 0.66
N ARG A 156 -16.08 20.28 0.16
CA ARG A 156 -14.65 20.34 -0.12
C ARG A 156 -14.42 20.72 -1.57
N TRP A 157 -13.41 21.55 -1.80
CA TRP A 157 -12.84 21.88 -3.09
C TRP A 157 -11.41 21.37 -3.15
N GLU A 158 -11.03 20.75 -4.25
CA GLU A 158 -9.71 20.22 -4.53
C GLU A 158 -9.25 20.75 -5.87
N PHE A 159 -8.03 21.29 -5.93
CA PHE A 159 -7.44 21.87 -7.13
C PHE A 159 -6.22 21.06 -7.50
N PHE A 160 -6.25 20.46 -8.68
CA PHE A 160 -5.18 19.67 -9.28
C PHE A 160 -4.45 20.51 -10.34
N ALA A 161 -3.40 19.95 -10.94
CA ALA A 161 -2.64 20.64 -11.98
C ALA A 161 -3.51 21.08 -13.18
N ASP A 162 -4.54 20.31 -13.51
CA ASP A 162 -5.34 20.43 -14.73
C ASP A 162 -6.83 20.69 -14.50
N HIS A 163 -7.39 20.32 -13.35
CA HIS A 163 -8.81 20.47 -13.02
C HIS A 163 -9.05 20.81 -11.55
N ALA A 164 -10.30 21.10 -11.21
CA ALA A 164 -10.77 21.22 -9.83
C ALA A 164 -12.00 20.32 -9.60
N VAL A 165 -12.12 19.81 -8.39
CA VAL A 165 -13.22 18.96 -7.93
C VAL A 165 -13.89 19.63 -6.74
N MET A 166 -15.21 19.64 -6.72
CA MET A 166 -16.00 19.97 -5.53
C MET A 166 -16.82 18.76 -5.11
N THR A 167 -16.71 18.37 -3.85
CA THR A 167 -17.54 17.31 -3.25
C THR A 167 -18.43 17.93 -2.18
N LEU A 168 -19.75 17.73 -2.30
CA LEU A 168 -20.69 18.04 -1.22
C LEU A 168 -20.67 16.89 -0.20
N HIS A 169 -20.49 17.21 1.08
CA HIS A 169 -20.42 16.22 2.17
C HIS A 169 -21.70 16.21 3.00
N THR A 170 -22.16 17.40 3.40
CA THR A 170 -23.30 17.55 4.30
C THR A 170 -24.28 18.55 3.70
N MET A 171 -25.57 18.24 3.84
CA MET A 171 -26.67 19.17 3.55
C MET A 171 -27.79 19.02 4.59
N PRO A 172 -28.60 20.06 4.84
CA PRO A 172 -29.76 19.95 5.70
C PRO A 172 -30.77 18.94 5.16
N ALA A 173 -31.19 17.99 6.00
CA ALA A 173 -32.07 16.89 5.61
C ALA A 173 -33.34 17.35 4.87
N ALA A 174 -33.64 16.68 3.74
CA ALA A 174 -34.79 16.92 2.88
C ALA A 174 -34.85 18.31 2.19
N THR A 175 -33.71 18.91 1.87
CA THR A 175 -33.63 20.18 1.13
C THR A 175 -33.17 19.94 -0.33
N PRO A 176 -34.07 19.98 -1.33
CA PRO A 176 -33.66 19.86 -2.72
C PRO A 176 -32.76 21.03 -3.14
N TYR A 177 -31.75 20.76 -3.96
CA TYR A 177 -30.83 21.78 -4.49
C TYR A 177 -30.50 21.56 -5.98
N TRP A 178 -29.68 22.45 -6.53
CA TRP A 178 -29.09 22.38 -7.86
C TRP A 178 -27.61 22.77 -7.75
N ILE A 179 -26.82 22.47 -8.77
CA ILE A 179 -25.47 23.00 -8.93
C ILE A 179 -25.44 23.75 -10.25
N LEU A 180 -25.11 25.05 -10.22
CA LEU A 180 -24.99 25.84 -11.45
C LEU A 180 -23.55 26.31 -11.66
N TYR A 181 -23.10 26.19 -12.90
CA TYR A 181 -22.12 27.10 -13.47
C TYR A 181 -22.83 28.30 -14.09
N GLU A 182 -22.44 29.50 -13.68
CA GLU A 182 -22.98 30.74 -14.22
C GLU A 182 -21.82 31.66 -14.65
N GLY A 183 -21.59 31.78 -15.95
CA GLY A 183 -20.39 32.46 -16.46
C GLY A 183 -20.48 32.97 -17.88
N THR A 184 -19.36 33.48 -18.38
CA THR A 184 -19.16 33.93 -19.75
C THR A 184 -18.00 33.14 -20.38
N PRO A 185 -18.24 31.92 -20.88
CA PRO A 185 -17.22 31.13 -21.56
C PRO A 185 -16.46 31.97 -22.61
N GLY A 186 -15.13 31.86 -22.67
CA GLY A 186 -14.30 32.69 -23.56
C GLY A 186 -14.25 34.19 -23.19
N GLY A 187 -14.77 34.60 -22.04
CA GLY A 187 -14.74 35.98 -21.53
C GLY A 187 -15.83 36.91 -22.06
N ALA A 188 -16.72 36.43 -22.92
CA ALA A 188 -17.91 37.17 -23.34
C ALA A 188 -18.94 36.20 -23.91
N ILE A 189 -20.21 36.58 -23.89
CA ILE A 189 -21.24 35.80 -24.59
C ILE A 189 -21.04 35.91 -26.10
N ASP A 190 -20.72 34.78 -26.73
CA ASP A 190 -20.60 34.66 -28.18
C ASP A 190 -21.62 33.65 -28.75
N PRO A 191 -22.52 34.07 -29.64
CA PRO A 191 -23.41 33.14 -30.37
C PRO A 191 -22.67 32.08 -31.22
N ALA A 192 -21.37 32.22 -31.43
CA ALA A 192 -20.56 31.23 -32.13
C ALA A 192 -20.04 30.10 -31.23
N ASP A 193 -20.19 30.19 -29.91
CA ASP A 193 -19.82 29.12 -28.98
C ASP A 193 -20.59 27.83 -29.28
N ARG A 194 -20.07 26.70 -28.81
CA ARG A 194 -20.72 25.39 -28.95
C ARG A 194 -20.74 24.67 -27.62
N LEU A 195 -21.92 24.20 -27.25
CA LEU A 195 -22.14 23.34 -26.09
C LEU A 195 -22.36 21.91 -26.58
N PHE A 196 -21.70 21.00 -25.88
CA PHE A 196 -21.81 19.57 -26.06
C PHE A 196 -22.25 18.95 -24.73
N LEU A 197 -23.13 17.96 -24.82
CA LEU A 197 -23.78 17.33 -23.68
C LEU A 197 -23.68 15.80 -23.80
N SER A 198 -23.39 15.12 -22.69
CA SER A 198 -23.60 13.68 -22.54
C SER A 198 -25.08 13.35 -22.62
N ASN A 199 -25.44 12.13 -23.02
CA ASN A 199 -26.82 11.61 -22.92
C ASN A 199 -26.95 10.44 -21.93
N GLY A 200 -25.93 10.21 -21.11
CA GLY A 200 -25.88 9.13 -20.11
C GLY A 200 -25.93 7.70 -20.67
N ARG A 201 -25.76 7.49 -21.99
CA ARG A 201 -25.91 6.16 -22.62
C ARG A 201 -24.73 5.64 -23.42
N ASP A 202 -23.91 6.50 -24.02
CA ASP A 202 -22.71 6.10 -24.79
C ASP A 202 -21.73 7.27 -24.93
N TYR A 203 -20.49 7.07 -24.52
CA TYR A 203 -19.36 8.02 -24.59
C TYR A 203 -19.07 8.56 -26.01
N ALA A 204 -19.61 7.94 -27.06
CA ALA A 204 -19.32 8.26 -28.47
C ALA A 204 -20.40 9.11 -29.18
N SER A 205 -21.46 9.55 -28.51
CA SER A 205 -22.63 10.17 -29.16
C SER A 205 -22.91 11.62 -28.73
N ASP A 206 -21.97 12.52 -28.99
CA ASP A 206 -22.11 13.96 -28.74
C ASP A 206 -23.23 14.59 -29.60
N LEU A 207 -24.01 15.48 -28.99
CA LEU A 207 -24.92 16.38 -29.69
C LEU A 207 -24.29 17.78 -29.82
N ASP A 208 -23.75 18.11 -31.00
CA ASP A 208 -23.28 19.47 -31.35
C ASP A 208 -24.46 20.43 -31.51
N HIS A 209 -24.55 21.43 -30.63
CA HIS A 209 -25.61 22.45 -30.68
C HIS A 209 -25.06 23.87 -30.90
N PRO A 210 -25.52 24.59 -31.95
CA PRO A 210 -25.17 25.99 -32.14
C PRO A 210 -25.84 26.89 -31.10
N TRP A 211 -25.06 27.80 -30.51
CA TRP A 211 -25.53 28.75 -29.50
C TRP A 211 -26.46 29.82 -30.08
N GLY A 212 -27.58 30.09 -29.43
CA GLY A 212 -28.54 31.11 -29.85
C GLY A 212 -29.50 31.53 -28.74
N ALA A 213 -29.96 32.78 -28.77
CA ALA A 213 -30.79 33.39 -27.72
C ALA A 213 -32.10 32.60 -27.45
N GLY A 214 -32.19 31.95 -26.28
CA GLY A 214 -33.35 31.18 -25.81
C GLY A 214 -32.99 29.88 -25.07
N LYS A 215 -33.98 29.14 -24.55
CA LYS A 215 -33.81 27.74 -24.06
C LYS A 215 -33.36 26.90 -25.26
N LEU A 216 -32.20 26.25 -25.17
CA LEU A 216 -31.60 25.47 -26.26
C LEU A 216 -32.31 24.13 -26.49
N VAL A 217 -33.07 23.66 -25.49
CA VAL A 217 -33.76 22.38 -25.51
C VAL A 217 -35.19 22.56 -26.04
N PRO A 218 -35.57 21.97 -27.19
CA PRO A 218 -36.95 22.02 -27.69
C PRO A 218 -37.94 21.46 -26.66
N ASP A 219 -39.18 21.95 -26.63
CA ASP A 219 -40.31 21.49 -25.76
C ASP A 219 -40.63 19.97 -25.84
N ASN A 220 -39.88 19.20 -26.65
CA ASN A 220 -40.09 17.78 -26.93
C ASN A 220 -38.85 16.92 -26.59
N PHE A 221 -37.81 17.51 -26.00
CA PHE A 221 -36.66 16.74 -25.56
C PHE A 221 -37.05 16.08 -24.24
N GLU A 222 -37.11 14.76 -24.28
CA GLU A 222 -37.06 13.96 -23.08
C GLU A 222 -35.70 14.28 -22.44
N ASP A 223 -35.76 14.64 -21.17
CA ASP A 223 -34.68 14.51 -20.21
C ASP A 223 -33.72 13.35 -20.56
N ILE A 224 -32.44 13.54 -20.25
CA ILE A 224 -31.49 12.43 -20.13
C ILE A 224 -31.88 11.51 -18.96
N ALA A 225 -32.88 11.85 -18.15
CA ALA A 225 -33.53 10.89 -17.27
C ALA A 225 -33.92 9.63 -18.03
N ASN A 226 -33.31 8.56 -17.56
CA ASN A 226 -33.47 7.20 -18.02
C ASN A 226 -34.90 6.69 -17.77
N THR A 227 -35.85 7.12 -18.61
CA THR A 227 -37.21 6.57 -18.64
C THR A 227 -37.27 5.17 -19.25
N SER A 228 -36.14 4.64 -19.72
CA SER A 228 -36.01 3.32 -20.36
C SER A 228 -35.66 2.15 -19.43
N GLY A 229 -35.22 2.42 -18.20
CA GLY A 229 -34.80 1.37 -17.25
C GLY A 229 -33.46 0.69 -17.60
N ALA A 230 -32.55 1.38 -18.31
CA ALA A 230 -31.16 0.95 -18.48
C ALA A 230 -30.31 1.33 -17.24
N ALA A 231 -29.02 0.98 -17.19
CA ALA A 231 -28.11 1.55 -16.18
C ALA A 231 -27.79 3.02 -16.55
N PRO A 232 -27.76 3.97 -15.59
CA PRO A 232 -27.33 5.35 -15.83
C PRO A 232 -25.80 5.44 -16.05
N GLY A 233 -25.32 6.57 -16.59
CA GLY A 233 -23.91 6.81 -16.93
C GLY A 233 -23.59 8.30 -16.87
N THR A 234 -22.31 8.65 -16.61
CA THR A 234 -21.87 10.00 -16.20
C THR A 234 -22.45 11.16 -17.04
N GLU A 235 -23.02 12.14 -16.32
CA GLU A 235 -23.55 13.38 -16.89
C GLU A 235 -22.45 14.45 -16.96
N TRP A 236 -22.19 14.96 -18.17
CA TRP A 236 -21.17 15.96 -18.40
C TRP A 236 -21.56 16.94 -19.51
N ALA A 237 -20.96 18.12 -19.47
CA ALA A 237 -21.12 19.19 -20.44
C ALA A 237 -19.76 19.85 -20.73
N TYR A 238 -19.51 20.24 -21.99
CA TYR A 238 -18.37 21.10 -22.30
C TYR A 238 -18.73 22.20 -23.29
N ILE A 239 -18.07 23.36 -23.14
CA ILE A 239 -18.27 24.55 -23.98
C ILE A 239 -16.96 24.91 -24.67
N THR A 240 -16.98 25.03 -25.98
CA THR A 240 -15.87 25.55 -26.79
C THR A 240 -16.14 27.00 -27.18
N ALA A 241 -15.15 27.88 -26.96
CA ALA A 241 -15.23 29.28 -27.36
C ALA A 241 -14.72 29.48 -28.79
N SER A 242 -15.42 30.27 -29.60
CA SER A 242 -15.24 30.30 -31.06
C SER A 242 -13.87 30.81 -31.55
N GLU A 243 -13.12 31.51 -30.71
CA GLU A 243 -11.81 32.11 -31.01
C GLU A 243 -10.62 31.36 -30.38
N THR A 244 -10.85 30.34 -29.54
CA THR A 244 -9.81 29.62 -28.78
C THR A 244 -9.88 28.10 -29.01
N TYR A 245 -8.74 27.43 -29.17
CA TYR A 245 -8.64 25.96 -29.20
C TYR A 245 -8.76 25.33 -27.79
N ARG A 246 -9.70 25.81 -26.98
CA ARG A 246 -9.86 25.43 -25.57
C ARG A 246 -11.34 25.24 -25.23
N ALA A 247 -11.62 24.24 -24.40
CA ALA A 247 -12.95 23.96 -23.89
C ALA A 247 -12.98 24.01 -22.36
N LEU A 248 -14.04 24.58 -21.79
CA LEU A 248 -14.39 24.41 -20.38
C LEU A 248 -15.25 23.15 -20.28
N PHE A 249 -14.86 22.18 -19.45
CA PHE A 249 -15.64 20.97 -19.19
C PHE A 249 -16.16 20.94 -17.76
N LEU A 250 -17.33 20.34 -17.58
CA LEU A 250 -17.97 20.09 -16.29
C LEU A 250 -18.58 18.68 -16.27
N ALA A 251 -18.47 17.98 -15.15
CA ALA A 251 -19.10 16.67 -14.94
C ALA A 251 -19.69 16.58 -13.53
N LEU A 252 -20.83 15.90 -13.38
CA LEU A 252 -21.52 15.69 -12.10
C LEU A 252 -21.67 14.20 -11.78
N THR A 253 -21.71 13.83 -10.50
CA THR A 253 -22.13 12.50 -10.02
C THR A 253 -23.38 12.05 -10.74
N ASP A 254 -23.31 10.82 -11.25
CA ASP A 254 -24.40 10.17 -11.98
C ASP A 254 -25.69 10.16 -11.14
N ASP A 255 -26.74 10.78 -11.69
CA ASP A 255 -28.05 10.80 -11.07
C ASP A 255 -29.16 10.59 -12.12
N THR A 256 -30.41 10.58 -11.68
CA THR A 256 -31.58 10.39 -12.58
C THR A 256 -32.43 11.65 -12.68
N VAL A 257 -31.82 12.81 -12.45
CA VAL A 257 -32.49 14.07 -12.21
C VAL A 257 -32.38 14.96 -13.46
N GLU A 258 -33.41 15.75 -13.72
CA GLU A 258 -33.47 16.61 -14.91
C GLU A 258 -32.47 17.78 -14.83
N ASP A 259 -31.76 18.02 -15.93
CA ASP A 259 -30.84 19.16 -16.13
C ASP A 259 -31.39 20.22 -17.10
N ASP A 260 -31.05 21.49 -16.87
CA ASP A 260 -31.40 22.61 -17.75
C ASP A 260 -30.17 23.46 -18.14
N TYR A 261 -30.03 23.75 -19.43
CA TYR A 261 -28.94 24.54 -20.01
C TYR A 261 -29.47 25.74 -20.81
N TRP A 262 -29.05 26.98 -20.51
CA TRP A 262 -29.58 28.18 -21.19
C TRP A 262 -28.67 29.41 -21.11
N GLN A 263 -28.99 30.43 -21.92
CA GLN A 263 -28.45 31.80 -21.76
C GLN A 263 -29.41 32.69 -20.99
N LEU A 264 -28.92 33.43 -19.99
CA LEU A 264 -29.74 34.35 -19.20
C LEU A 264 -29.47 35.81 -19.58
N ASP A 265 -30.53 36.50 -20.03
CA ASP A 265 -30.57 37.93 -20.40
C ASP A 265 -29.48 38.41 -21.38
N ASP A 266 -28.97 37.53 -22.24
CA ASP A 266 -27.80 37.78 -23.11
C ASP A 266 -26.52 38.17 -22.34
N ASN A 267 -26.44 37.91 -21.03
CA ASN A 267 -25.34 38.33 -20.17
C ASN A 267 -24.47 37.15 -19.69
N MET A 268 -25.01 35.94 -19.58
CA MET A 268 -24.28 34.76 -19.08
C MET A 268 -24.85 33.45 -19.65
N THR A 269 -24.03 32.41 -19.60
CA THR A 269 -24.37 31.01 -19.83
C THR A 269 -24.61 30.34 -18.48
N VAL A 270 -25.67 29.52 -18.41
CA VAL A 270 -25.98 28.69 -17.25
C VAL A 270 -25.98 27.22 -17.66
N LEU A 271 -25.18 26.43 -16.94
CA LEU A 271 -25.25 24.98 -16.95
C LEU A 271 -25.82 24.57 -15.59
N GLY A 272 -27.07 24.11 -15.57
CA GLY A 272 -27.81 23.87 -14.33
C GLY A 272 -28.11 22.41 -14.12
N PHE A 273 -27.30 21.77 -13.27
CA PHE A 273 -27.46 20.37 -12.94
C PHE A 273 -28.54 20.16 -11.86
N GLY A 274 -29.42 19.18 -12.08
CA GLY A 274 -30.57 18.84 -11.26
C GLY A 274 -31.55 19.99 -11.05
N ARG A 275 -31.90 20.66 -12.15
CA ARG A 275 -32.83 21.79 -12.20
C ARG A 275 -33.80 21.68 -13.37
N SER A 276 -35.09 21.81 -13.08
CA SER A 276 -36.14 21.86 -14.12
C SER A 276 -36.84 23.23 -14.23
N ASP A 277 -37.30 23.52 -15.46
CA ASP A 277 -37.98 24.76 -15.87
C ASP A 277 -37.28 26.04 -15.38
N ALA A 278 -35.95 26.03 -15.36
CA ALA A 278 -35.11 27.11 -14.83
C ALA A 278 -35.56 27.65 -13.45
N SER A 279 -36.21 26.85 -12.60
CA SER A 279 -36.76 27.35 -11.33
C SER A 279 -36.93 26.33 -10.20
N GLN A 280 -36.87 25.02 -10.47
CA GLN A 280 -37.07 23.99 -9.45
C GLN A 280 -35.78 23.21 -9.20
N PRO A 281 -35.27 23.14 -7.95
CA PRO A 281 -34.17 22.25 -7.60
C PRO A 281 -34.68 20.82 -7.40
N LEU A 282 -33.90 19.85 -7.85
CA LEU A 282 -34.32 18.46 -7.90
C LEU A 282 -33.33 17.48 -7.24
N ILE A 283 -32.07 17.88 -7.04
CA ILE A 283 -31.05 17.04 -6.39
C ILE A 283 -31.37 16.88 -4.90
N THR A 284 -31.26 15.66 -4.37
CA THR A 284 -31.53 15.38 -2.94
C THR A 284 -30.44 14.56 -2.22
N ALA A 285 -29.45 14.04 -2.95
CA ALA A 285 -28.34 13.30 -2.37
C ALA A 285 -27.30 14.25 -1.77
N ALA A 286 -26.71 13.87 -0.64
CA ALA A 286 -25.66 14.67 0.01
C ALA A 286 -24.29 14.52 -0.65
N SER A 287 -24.05 13.42 -1.37
CA SER A 287 -22.73 12.96 -1.86
C SER A 287 -22.46 13.28 -3.34
N ASN A 288 -22.82 14.48 -3.82
CA ASN A 288 -22.60 14.84 -5.21
C ASN A 288 -21.25 15.53 -5.42
N ARG A 289 -20.59 15.17 -6.52
CA ARG A 289 -19.26 15.61 -6.94
C ARG A 289 -19.35 16.33 -8.27
N LEU A 290 -18.81 17.55 -8.32
CA LEU A 290 -18.69 18.38 -9.51
C LEU A 290 -17.21 18.45 -9.91
N VAL A 291 -16.88 18.12 -11.15
CA VAL A 291 -15.55 18.32 -11.74
C VAL A 291 -15.61 19.52 -12.69
N VAL A 292 -14.61 20.40 -12.67
CA VAL A 292 -14.50 21.55 -13.57
C VAL A 292 -13.04 21.80 -14.00
N GLY A 293 -12.80 21.95 -15.29
CA GLY A 293 -11.44 22.18 -15.81
C GLY A 293 -11.40 22.64 -17.26
N PHE A 294 -10.19 22.79 -17.80
CA PHE A 294 -9.96 23.14 -19.19
C PHE A 294 -9.31 22.01 -19.97
N ALA A 295 -9.75 21.83 -21.22
CA ALA A 295 -9.09 20.96 -22.18
C ALA A 295 -8.48 21.79 -23.32
N GLU A 296 -7.19 21.53 -23.64
CA GLU A 296 -6.42 22.23 -24.69
C GLU A 296 -6.59 21.62 -26.08
N ALA A 297 -7.83 21.48 -26.54
CA ALA A 297 -8.08 20.81 -27.82
C ALA A 297 -9.22 21.44 -28.64
N GLY A 298 -9.06 21.39 -29.96
CA GLY A 298 -10.13 21.65 -30.93
C GLY A 298 -10.88 20.39 -31.37
N HIS A 299 -10.61 19.24 -30.74
CA HIS A 299 -11.15 17.93 -31.11
C HIS A 299 -11.89 17.31 -29.92
N PRO A 300 -13.16 16.88 -30.08
CA PRO A 300 -13.99 16.28 -29.02
C PRO A 300 -13.33 15.11 -28.26
N GLU A 301 -12.62 14.23 -28.95
CA GLU A 301 -11.97 13.04 -28.37
C GLU A 301 -10.95 13.39 -27.26
N MET A 302 -10.18 14.47 -27.46
CA MET A 302 -9.20 14.93 -26.47
C MET A 302 -9.87 15.63 -25.28
N ILE A 303 -11.02 16.27 -25.50
CA ILE A 303 -11.80 16.92 -24.44
C ILE A 303 -12.44 15.85 -23.55
N GLN A 304 -12.99 14.80 -24.18
CA GLN A 304 -13.50 13.63 -23.47
C GLN A 304 -12.40 12.91 -22.68
N GLN A 305 -11.19 12.78 -23.24
CA GLN A 305 -10.04 12.21 -22.53
C GLN A 305 -9.67 13.03 -21.28
N ALA A 306 -9.55 14.36 -21.41
CA ALA A 306 -9.25 15.22 -20.27
C ALA A 306 -10.36 15.18 -19.20
N LEU A 307 -11.62 15.10 -19.63
CA LEU A 307 -12.76 14.95 -18.74
C LEU A 307 -12.73 13.61 -18.01
N HIS A 308 -12.39 12.52 -18.72
CA HIS A 308 -12.27 11.17 -18.17
C HIS A 308 -11.13 11.09 -17.14
N GLN A 309 -9.95 11.61 -17.48
CA GLN A 309 -8.82 11.69 -16.56
C GLN A 309 -9.17 12.48 -15.29
N ALA A 310 -9.90 13.59 -15.42
CA ALA A 310 -10.37 14.36 -14.28
C ALA A 310 -11.50 13.66 -13.48
N TRP A 311 -12.28 12.79 -14.13
CA TRP A 311 -13.39 12.06 -13.53
C TRP A 311 -12.92 10.83 -12.73
N ASP A 312 -12.05 10.03 -13.34
CA ASP A 312 -11.58 8.74 -12.80
C ASP A 312 -10.48 8.88 -11.75
N ALA A 313 -10.01 10.10 -11.47
CA ALA A 313 -9.31 10.46 -10.24
C ALA A 313 -10.23 10.34 -8.98
N LYS A 314 -10.92 9.21 -8.84
CA LYS A 314 -11.80 8.86 -7.72
C LYS A 314 -10.96 8.62 -6.46
N ALA A 315 -10.51 9.68 -5.78
CA ALA A 315 -10.04 9.50 -4.41
C ALA A 315 -11.21 8.97 -3.55
N PRO A 316 -11.13 7.77 -2.94
CA PRO A 316 -11.99 7.45 -1.80
C PRO A 316 -11.74 8.48 -0.69
N PHE A 317 -12.79 8.80 0.04
CA PHE A 317 -12.71 9.75 1.16
C PHE A 317 -12.10 9.03 2.37
N SER A 318 -10.81 9.24 2.62
CA SER A 318 -10.22 9.11 3.97
C SER A 318 -10.24 10.49 4.64
N SER A 319 -10.89 10.57 5.79
CA SER A 319 -10.97 11.81 6.57
C SER A 319 -9.82 11.87 7.57
N GLY A 320 -8.82 12.71 7.31
CA GLY A 320 -7.96 13.19 8.41
C GLY A 320 -6.52 13.55 8.07
N THR A 321 -5.90 12.92 7.08
CA THR A 321 -4.45 13.01 6.89
C THR A 321 -4.07 14.00 5.78
N ALA A 322 -2.86 14.58 5.89
CA ALA A 322 -2.25 15.27 4.77
C ALA A 322 -2.15 14.29 3.58
N PRO A 323 -2.37 14.72 2.33
CA PRO A 323 -2.27 13.79 1.21
C PRO A 323 -0.85 13.24 1.09
N PHE A 324 -0.73 11.92 1.07
CA PHE A 324 0.50 11.25 0.67
C PHE A 324 0.99 11.82 -0.67
N THR A 325 2.25 12.27 -0.70
CA THR A 325 2.85 12.94 -1.86
C THR A 325 3.83 12.06 -2.63
N GLY A 326 3.86 10.75 -2.34
CA GLY A 326 4.89 9.82 -2.79
C GLY A 326 6.03 9.66 -1.77
N LEU A 327 6.81 8.59 -1.94
CA LEU A 327 7.96 8.26 -1.11
C LEU A 327 9.23 8.97 -1.59
N PRO A 328 10.15 9.31 -0.68
CA PRO A 328 11.50 9.72 -1.06
C PRO A 328 12.28 8.54 -1.67
N PHE A 329 12.84 8.74 -2.86
CA PHE A 329 13.75 7.78 -3.50
C PHE A 329 15.11 8.42 -3.81
N ASN A 330 16.20 7.69 -3.58
CA ASN A 330 17.54 8.05 -3.99
C ASN A 330 17.95 7.27 -5.24
N GLU A 331 18.29 7.96 -6.33
CA GLU A 331 18.81 7.30 -7.53
C GLU A 331 20.31 6.98 -7.39
N VAL A 332 20.67 5.69 -7.52
CA VAL A 332 22.03 5.17 -7.45
C VAL A 332 22.43 4.51 -8.77
N LEU A 333 23.61 4.89 -9.27
CA LEU A 333 24.22 4.31 -10.46
C LEU A 333 25.16 3.16 -10.11
N ILE A 334 24.81 1.92 -10.47
CA ILE A 334 25.64 0.73 -10.21
C ILE A 334 26.73 0.58 -11.29
N ASP A 335 26.34 0.43 -12.56
CA ASP A 335 27.27 0.21 -13.68
C ASP A 335 26.80 0.93 -14.95
N THR A 336 27.78 1.41 -15.72
CA THR A 336 27.61 2.12 -17.01
C THR A 336 28.00 1.24 -18.21
N ASN A 337 28.35 -0.02 -17.97
CA ASN A 337 28.65 -1.01 -18.99
C ASN A 337 27.78 -2.23 -18.72
N HIS A 338 26.79 -2.48 -19.57
CA HIS A 338 25.72 -3.42 -19.29
C HIS A 338 25.01 -3.93 -20.57
N MET A 339 24.52 -5.18 -20.57
CA MET A 339 23.53 -5.74 -21.50
C MET A 339 22.57 -6.74 -20.81
N GLY A 340 21.27 -6.43 -20.75
CA GLY A 340 20.16 -7.23 -20.15
C GLY A 340 20.09 -7.55 -18.62
N HIS A 341 18.85 -7.64 -18.11
CA HIS A 341 18.25 -8.41 -16.99
C HIS A 341 18.86 -8.39 -15.58
N ARG A 342 18.00 -8.39 -14.56
CA ARG A 342 18.36 -8.21 -13.15
C ARG A 342 17.62 -9.15 -12.24
N VAL A 343 18.27 -9.64 -11.20
CA VAL A 343 17.61 -10.28 -10.06
C VAL A 343 18.09 -9.57 -8.81
N VAL A 344 17.18 -9.30 -7.87
CA VAL A 344 17.52 -8.89 -6.51
C VAL A 344 17.53 -10.16 -5.68
N ALA A 345 18.67 -10.51 -5.07
CA ALA A 345 18.82 -11.74 -4.28
C ALA A 345 20.12 -11.70 -3.47
N ASP A 346 20.12 -12.25 -2.25
CA ASP A 346 21.35 -12.46 -1.47
C ASP A 346 22.19 -13.60 -2.08
N ILE A 347 23.08 -13.25 -3.01
CA ILE A 347 23.97 -14.20 -3.72
C ILE A 347 25.14 -14.62 -2.83
N ASP A 348 25.44 -13.79 -1.84
CA ASP A 348 26.64 -13.79 -1.04
C ASP A 348 26.47 -14.55 0.30
N GLY A 349 25.23 -14.57 0.80
CA GLY A 349 24.80 -15.11 2.09
C GLY A 349 25.07 -14.18 3.26
N ASP A 350 25.18 -12.87 3.03
CA ASP A 350 25.51 -11.89 4.07
C ASP A 350 24.27 -11.24 4.72
N GLY A 351 23.08 -11.62 4.26
CA GLY A 351 21.80 -11.13 4.76
C GLY A 351 21.33 -9.84 4.10
N ALA A 352 22.09 -9.26 3.17
CA ALA A 352 21.64 -8.15 2.32
C ALA A 352 21.46 -8.62 0.87
N ASN A 353 20.41 -8.15 0.20
CA ASN A 353 20.22 -8.54 -1.20
C ASN A 353 21.21 -7.85 -2.14
N ASP A 354 21.75 -8.64 -3.08
CA ASP A 354 22.63 -8.23 -4.15
C ASP A 354 21.88 -8.08 -5.50
N ILE A 355 22.59 -7.59 -6.51
CA ILE A 355 22.07 -7.50 -7.88
C ILE A 355 22.79 -8.48 -8.81
N LEU A 356 22.08 -9.52 -9.26
CA LEU A 356 22.51 -10.39 -10.36
C LEU A 356 22.21 -9.72 -11.71
N SER A 357 23.06 -9.94 -12.71
CA SER A 357 22.99 -9.26 -14.01
C SER A 357 23.66 -10.00 -15.15
N VAL A 358 23.36 -9.57 -16.38
CA VAL A 358 24.20 -9.87 -17.55
C VAL A 358 24.98 -8.63 -17.96
N ASN A 359 26.24 -8.80 -18.36
CA ASN A 359 27.14 -7.71 -18.73
C ASN A 359 27.92 -8.07 -20.00
N PHE A 360 28.55 -7.09 -20.64
CA PHE A 360 29.47 -7.28 -21.76
C PHE A 360 30.90 -6.93 -21.36
N ILE A 361 31.72 -7.95 -21.14
CA ILE A 361 33.08 -7.83 -20.63
C ILE A 361 34.07 -8.35 -21.67
N ASP A 362 35.06 -7.52 -22.03
CA ASP A 362 36.16 -7.86 -22.95
C ASP A 362 35.72 -8.51 -24.29
N GLY A 363 34.53 -8.16 -24.79
CA GLY A 363 34.00 -8.67 -26.06
C GLY A 363 33.13 -9.92 -25.95
N ALA A 364 32.74 -10.33 -24.75
CA ALA A 364 31.85 -11.47 -24.50
C ALA A 364 30.73 -11.12 -23.50
N HIS A 365 29.59 -11.79 -23.62
CA HIS A 365 28.54 -11.73 -22.61
C HIS A 365 29.07 -12.40 -21.33
N ALA A 366 28.67 -11.90 -20.18
CA ALA A 366 29.03 -12.45 -18.89
C ALA A 366 27.86 -12.36 -17.92
N VAL A 367 27.64 -13.40 -17.11
CA VAL A 367 26.76 -13.28 -15.93
C VAL A 367 27.63 -12.74 -14.80
N VAL A 368 27.12 -11.74 -14.10
CA VAL A 368 27.80 -11.02 -13.02
C VAL A 368 26.83 -10.77 -11.88
N TRP A 369 27.34 -10.53 -10.69
CA TRP A 369 26.56 -9.93 -9.60
C TRP A 369 27.30 -8.74 -9.01
N TYR A 370 26.59 -7.85 -8.32
CA TYR A 370 27.13 -6.67 -7.67
C TYR A 370 26.83 -6.74 -6.17
N ALA A 371 27.90 -6.79 -5.37
CA ALA A 371 27.79 -6.89 -3.91
C ALA A 371 27.32 -5.57 -3.30
N TYR A 372 26.23 -5.59 -2.52
CA TYR A 372 25.84 -4.45 -1.68
C TYR A 372 26.81 -4.27 -0.50
N PRO A 373 27.01 -3.05 0.05
CA PRO A 373 26.65 -1.73 -0.47
C PRO A 373 27.71 -1.15 -1.42
N GLU A 374 28.88 -1.77 -1.56
CA GLU A 374 29.96 -1.19 -2.37
C GLU A 374 29.75 -1.31 -3.88
N TRP A 375 28.71 -2.01 -4.33
CA TRP A 375 28.43 -2.35 -5.72
C TRP A 375 29.61 -3.03 -6.41
N THR A 376 30.32 -3.87 -5.67
CA THR A 376 31.51 -4.53 -6.19
C THR A 376 31.10 -5.59 -7.20
N ARG A 377 31.49 -5.42 -8.48
CA ARG A 377 31.16 -6.39 -9.53
C ARG A 377 31.98 -7.68 -9.42
N HIS A 378 31.29 -8.81 -9.36
CA HIS A 378 31.83 -10.15 -9.41
C HIS A 378 31.39 -10.87 -10.69
N VAL A 379 32.34 -11.48 -11.41
CA VAL A 379 32.04 -12.24 -12.62
C VAL A 379 31.76 -13.69 -12.25
N ILE A 380 30.54 -14.16 -12.51
CA ILE A 380 30.16 -15.58 -12.38
C ILE A 380 30.77 -16.35 -13.54
N VAL A 381 30.47 -15.92 -14.76
CA VAL A 381 31.03 -16.55 -15.96
C VAL A 381 31.03 -15.66 -17.18
N GLU A 382 32.09 -15.75 -17.99
CA GLU A 382 32.14 -15.22 -19.36
C GLU A 382 31.75 -16.31 -20.37
N MET A 383 30.82 -16.01 -21.27
CA MET A 383 30.26 -16.99 -22.21
C MET A 383 31.30 -17.56 -23.19
N ASN A 384 32.39 -16.84 -23.45
CA ASN A 384 33.48 -17.30 -24.32
C ASN A 384 34.29 -18.50 -23.74
N THR A 385 34.04 -18.89 -22.49
CA THR A 385 34.81 -19.92 -21.77
C THR A 385 34.34 -21.35 -22.01
N TYR A 386 33.06 -21.57 -22.37
CA TYR A 386 32.48 -22.91 -22.49
C TYR A 386 32.74 -23.59 -23.85
N GLY A 387 33.00 -22.80 -24.90
CA GLY A 387 33.44 -23.29 -26.22
C GLY A 387 32.38 -24.02 -27.06
N ASP A 388 31.27 -24.43 -26.46
CA ASP A 388 30.06 -24.97 -27.08
C ASP A 388 29.03 -23.87 -27.40
N TYR A 389 28.89 -22.88 -26.52
CA TYR A 389 28.09 -21.67 -26.70
C TYR A 389 28.93 -20.42 -26.46
N THR A 390 28.49 -19.27 -27.00
CA THR A 390 29.31 -18.03 -26.98
C THR A 390 28.55 -16.79 -26.54
N GLN A 391 27.23 -16.88 -26.33
CA GLN A 391 26.38 -15.74 -25.98
C GLN A 391 25.35 -16.12 -24.92
N TYR A 392 25.01 -15.14 -24.10
CA TYR A 392 23.77 -15.12 -23.32
C TYR A 392 22.66 -14.61 -24.24
N ARG A 393 21.61 -15.39 -24.45
CA ARG A 393 20.58 -15.10 -25.46
C ARG A 393 19.19 -15.38 -24.89
N SER A 394 18.81 -14.54 -23.93
CA SER A 394 17.54 -14.57 -23.20
C SER A 394 17.14 -13.13 -22.90
N ASP A 395 15.84 -12.87 -22.78
CA ASP A 395 15.30 -11.63 -22.19
C ASP A 395 15.04 -11.78 -20.69
N ASP A 396 15.62 -12.78 -20.02
CA ASP A 396 15.40 -12.99 -18.60
C ASP A 396 16.52 -13.79 -17.91
N LEU A 397 16.57 -13.75 -16.57
CA LEU A 397 17.50 -14.39 -15.65
C LEU A 397 16.79 -14.64 -14.30
N ALA A 398 16.99 -15.78 -13.66
CA ALA A 398 16.37 -16.07 -12.36
C ALA A 398 17.41 -16.53 -11.32
N ALA A 399 17.02 -16.56 -10.04
CA ALA A 399 17.82 -17.12 -8.96
C ALA A 399 16.98 -18.01 -8.04
N ALA A 400 17.52 -19.15 -7.62
CA ALA A 400 16.87 -20.08 -6.68
C ALA A 400 17.91 -21.07 -6.11
N ASP A 401 17.66 -21.65 -4.94
CA ASP A 401 18.47 -22.77 -4.41
C ASP A 401 18.11 -24.06 -5.14
N ILE A 402 18.83 -24.39 -6.22
CA ILE A 402 18.47 -25.49 -7.12
C ILE A 402 18.92 -26.84 -6.55
N ASP A 403 19.96 -26.89 -5.72
CA ASP A 403 20.48 -28.15 -5.19
C ASP A 403 20.27 -28.39 -3.68
N GLY A 404 19.63 -27.45 -3.01
CA GLY A 404 19.17 -27.53 -1.62
C GLY A 404 20.30 -27.37 -0.61
N ASP A 405 21.34 -26.62 -0.96
CA ASP A 405 22.52 -26.43 -0.11
C ASP A 405 22.53 -25.08 0.66
N GLY A 406 21.48 -24.28 0.46
CA GLY A 406 21.23 -23.02 1.17
C GLY A 406 21.87 -21.79 0.54
N ASP A 407 22.51 -21.90 -0.63
CA ASP A 407 22.91 -20.74 -1.43
C ASP A 407 22.06 -20.60 -2.72
N LEU A 408 21.87 -19.36 -3.18
CA LEU A 408 21.07 -19.09 -4.38
C LEU A 408 21.93 -19.26 -5.63
N ASP A 409 21.44 -20.08 -6.57
CA ASP A 409 22.03 -20.33 -7.88
C ASP A 409 21.48 -19.38 -8.93
N ALA A 410 22.24 -19.19 -10.02
CA ALA A 410 21.78 -18.38 -11.16
C ALA A 410 21.22 -19.27 -12.27
N ILE A 411 20.02 -18.98 -12.76
CA ILE A 411 19.35 -19.69 -13.86
C ILE A 411 19.23 -18.76 -15.06
N GLY A 412 19.61 -19.25 -16.24
CA GLY A 412 19.52 -18.46 -17.47
C GLY A 412 19.62 -19.32 -18.72
N ARG A 413 19.87 -18.68 -19.87
CA ARG A 413 19.93 -19.37 -21.15
C ARG A 413 21.17 -19.03 -21.97
N VAL A 414 21.89 -20.06 -22.40
CA VAL A 414 23.09 -19.96 -23.24
C VAL A 414 22.81 -20.41 -24.67
N GLY A 415 23.46 -19.78 -25.65
CA GLY A 415 23.24 -20.10 -27.05
C GLY A 415 24.34 -19.62 -28.01
N PRO A 416 24.24 -20.03 -29.29
CA PRO A 416 24.98 -19.40 -30.38
C PRO A 416 24.42 -18.00 -30.65
N ALA A 417 24.92 -17.35 -31.71
CA ALA A 417 24.42 -16.03 -32.11
C ALA A 417 23.01 -16.07 -32.73
N ASP A 418 22.46 -17.26 -32.99
CA ASP A 418 21.10 -17.48 -33.49
C ASP A 418 20.12 -17.89 -32.38
N ASP A 419 18.86 -17.56 -32.60
CA ASP A 419 17.80 -17.69 -31.61
C ASP A 419 17.34 -19.14 -31.40
N GLY A 420 17.45 -20.00 -32.41
CA GLY A 420 16.79 -21.32 -32.43
C GLY A 420 17.61 -22.53 -31.96
N ASN A 421 18.73 -22.35 -31.25
CA ASN A 421 19.61 -23.47 -30.84
C ASN A 421 20.31 -23.24 -29.49
N GLY A 422 19.56 -22.95 -28.43
CA GLY A 422 20.12 -22.71 -27.09
C GLY A 422 19.75 -23.77 -26.07
N LEU A 423 20.10 -23.45 -24.82
CA LEU A 423 19.99 -24.33 -23.68
C LEU A 423 19.74 -23.51 -22.41
N VAL A 424 18.67 -23.82 -21.70
CA VAL A 424 18.46 -23.36 -20.33
C VAL A 424 19.44 -24.09 -19.42
N VAL A 425 20.11 -23.34 -18.55
CA VAL A 425 21.17 -23.81 -17.66
C VAL A 425 21.03 -23.16 -16.30
N TRP A 426 21.62 -23.77 -15.29
CA TRP A 426 21.89 -23.11 -14.03
C TRP A 426 23.39 -23.14 -13.73
N TRP A 427 23.85 -22.17 -12.94
CA TRP A 427 25.21 -22.09 -12.46
C TRP A 427 25.21 -22.24 -10.94
N GLU A 428 25.87 -23.30 -10.47
CA GLU A 428 26.02 -23.64 -9.05
C GLU A 428 26.87 -22.60 -8.34
N ASN A 429 26.27 -21.94 -7.35
CA ASN A 429 26.96 -21.03 -6.46
C ASN A 429 27.96 -21.86 -5.61
N PRO A 430 29.24 -21.47 -5.57
CA PRO A 430 30.25 -22.27 -4.91
C PRO A 430 30.35 -21.98 -3.40
N ARG A 431 29.33 -21.38 -2.77
CA ARG A 431 29.35 -20.84 -1.41
C ARG A 431 28.28 -21.51 -0.53
N PRO A 432 28.38 -22.83 -0.25
CA PRO A 432 27.38 -23.52 0.55
C PRO A 432 27.22 -22.80 1.91
N GLY A 433 26.01 -22.28 2.18
CA GLY A 433 25.70 -21.45 3.34
C GLY A 433 26.47 -20.12 3.42
N GLY A 434 26.72 -19.44 2.29
CA GLY A 434 27.34 -18.11 2.19
C GLY A 434 28.87 -18.05 2.31
N ALA A 435 29.54 -19.17 2.65
CA ALA A 435 30.97 -19.13 2.93
C ALA A 435 31.82 -18.90 1.66
N ALA A 436 32.54 -17.77 1.61
CA ALA A 436 33.40 -17.43 0.46
C ALA A 436 34.39 -18.55 0.07
N THR A 437 34.38 -18.95 -1.20
CA THR A 437 35.30 -19.95 -1.75
C THR A 437 36.08 -19.47 -2.97
N ASN A 438 37.10 -20.24 -3.37
CA ASN A 438 37.85 -20.01 -4.61
C ASN A 438 37.42 -20.96 -5.74
N ARG A 439 36.33 -21.71 -5.56
CA ARG A 439 35.79 -22.61 -6.58
C ARG A 439 35.01 -21.74 -7.58
N PRO A 440 35.17 -21.95 -8.90
CA PRO A 440 34.33 -21.26 -9.89
C PRO A 440 32.91 -21.85 -9.88
N TRP A 441 31.94 -21.02 -10.27
CA TRP A 441 30.56 -21.46 -10.46
C TRP A 441 30.49 -22.58 -11.50
N THR A 442 29.68 -23.60 -11.24
CA THR A 442 29.63 -24.82 -12.09
C THR A 442 28.34 -24.83 -12.91
N ARG A 443 28.45 -24.81 -14.24
CA ARG A 443 27.26 -24.93 -15.12
C ARG A 443 26.69 -26.34 -15.11
N HIS A 444 25.37 -26.42 -15.05
CA HIS A 444 24.56 -27.62 -15.24
C HIS A 444 23.48 -27.38 -16.31
N ASP A 445 23.17 -28.41 -17.09
CA ASP A 445 22.25 -28.31 -18.23
C ASP A 445 20.82 -28.71 -17.81
N ILE A 446 19.82 -27.88 -18.16
CA ILE A 446 18.40 -28.14 -17.89
C ILE A 446 17.71 -28.72 -19.14
N GLY A 447 17.66 -27.95 -20.23
CA GLY A 447 16.96 -28.38 -21.44
C GLY A 447 17.07 -27.42 -22.62
N ASN A 448 16.99 -27.95 -23.84
CA ASN A 448 17.19 -27.17 -25.07
C ASN A 448 15.98 -26.28 -25.37
N THR A 449 16.20 -25.03 -25.73
CA THR A 449 15.15 -24.07 -26.06
C THR A 449 15.55 -23.18 -27.24
N ASP A 450 14.57 -22.60 -27.91
CA ASP A 450 14.75 -21.41 -28.74
C ASP A 450 14.94 -20.18 -27.83
N TYR A 451 14.83 -18.95 -28.35
CA TYR A 451 15.06 -17.74 -27.58
C TYR A 451 14.04 -17.66 -26.45
N VAL A 452 14.54 -17.56 -25.22
CA VAL A 452 13.71 -17.49 -24.02
C VAL A 452 13.42 -16.02 -23.72
N LYS A 453 12.13 -15.72 -23.61
CA LYS A 453 11.62 -14.39 -23.27
C LYS A 453 11.51 -14.22 -21.77
N ASP A 454 10.88 -15.19 -21.14
CA ASP A 454 10.57 -15.18 -19.72
C ASP A 454 10.96 -16.55 -19.13
N LEU A 455 11.54 -16.55 -17.93
CA LEU A 455 11.68 -17.72 -17.09
C LEU A 455 10.60 -17.66 -16.00
N ALA A 456 10.36 -18.77 -15.30
CA ALA A 456 9.70 -18.79 -13.99
C ALA A 456 10.20 -20.00 -13.21
N VAL A 457 10.39 -19.86 -11.90
CA VAL A 457 10.95 -20.92 -11.04
C VAL A 457 9.99 -21.23 -9.88
N GLU A 458 9.38 -22.40 -9.91
CA GLU A 458 8.34 -22.84 -8.97
C GLU A 458 8.49 -24.31 -8.63
N ASP A 459 7.95 -24.76 -7.50
CA ASP A 459 7.73 -26.19 -7.26
C ASP A 459 6.39 -26.66 -7.87
N PHE A 460 6.32 -26.74 -9.22
CA PHE A 460 5.09 -27.09 -9.93
C PHE A 460 4.52 -28.47 -9.54
N ASP A 461 5.36 -29.39 -9.03
CA ASP A 461 4.95 -30.73 -8.61
C ASP A 461 4.90 -30.96 -7.08
N LEU A 462 5.07 -29.90 -6.30
CA LEU A 462 5.06 -29.89 -4.83
C LEU A 462 5.96 -30.98 -4.21
N ASP A 463 7.11 -31.24 -4.85
CA ASP A 463 8.06 -32.28 -4.43
C ASP A 463 9.23 -31.78 -3.57
N GLY A 464 9.18 -30.49 -3.23
CA GLY A 464 10.15 -29.73 -2.44
C GLY A 464 11.38 -29.33 -3.23
N ARG A 465 11.33 -29.32 -4.57
CA ARG A 465 12.44 -28.95 -5.44
C ARG A 465 11.99 -27.94 -6.50
N PRO A 466 12.76 -26.88 -6.77
CA PRO A 466 12.39 -25.93 -7.81
C PRO A 466 12.43 -26.54 -9.22
N ASP A 467 11.32 -26.38 -9.94
CA ASP A 467 11.16 -26.62 -11.37
C ASP A 467 11.35 -25.32 -12.16
N VAL A 468 11.60 -25.44 -13.47
CA VAL A 468 11.83 -24.26 -14.33
C VAL A 468 10.86 -24.24 -15.50
N ALA A 469 10.03 -23.20 -15.57
CA ALA A 469 9.29 -22.83 -16.77
C ALA A 469 10.15 -21.91 -17.65
N ALA A 470 10.07 -22.11 -18.97
CA ALA A 470 10.74 -21.27 -19.93
C ALA A 470 9.79 -20.97 -21.08
N ARG A 471 9.55 -19.68 -21.32
CA ARG A 471 8.71 -19.20 -22.40
C ARG A 471 9.55 -18.80 -23.60
N GLU A 472 9.16 -19.32 -24.75
CA GLU A 472 9.65 -18.94 -26.07
C GLU A 472 8.57 -18.12 -26.80
N THR A 473 8.89 -17.63 -28.00
CA THR A 473 7.97 -16.79 -28.81
C THR A 473 6.66 -17.49 -29.19
N GLU A 474 6.64 -18.81 -29.35
CA GLU A 474 5.42 -19.55 -29.73
C GLU A 474 5.23 -20.86 -28.94
N GLU A 475 6.09 -21.13 -27.95
CA GLU A 475 6.01 -22.33 -27.10
C GLU A 475 6.35 -22.00 -25.65
N THR A 476 5.74 -22.70 -24.69
CA THR A 476 6.14 -22.71 -23.29
C THR A 476 6.54 -24.11 -22.87
N HIS A 477 7.62 -24.21 -22.12
CA HIS A 477 8.16 -25.46 -21.57
C HIS A 477 8.15 -25.42 -20.04
N VAL A 478 7.94 -26.58 -19.41
CA VAL A 478 8.21 -26.80 -17.98
C VAL A 478 9.20 -27.96 -17.87
N PHE A 479 10.30 -27.71 -17.18
CA PHE A 479 11.37 -28.66 -16.90
C PHE A 479 11.31 -29.00 -15.42
N ARG A 480 10.89 -30.22 -15.13
CA ARG A 480 10.77 -30.75 -13.78
C ARG A 480 12.10 -31.27 -13.27
N GLN A 481 12.46 -30.95 -12.03
CA GLN A 481 13.69 -31.37 -11.40
C GLN A 481 13.54 -32.76 -10.75
N ALA A 482 14.06 -33.79 -11.42
CA ALA A 482 14.10 -35.13 -10.82
C ALA A 482 15.26 -35.30 -9.81
N SER A 483 16.31 -34.49 -9.95
CA SER A 483 17.43 -34.27 -9.03
C SER A 483 18.27 -33.10 -9.55
N SER A 484 19.18 -32.53 -8.76
CA SER A 484 20.06 -31.42 -9.18
C SER A 484 20.83 -31.64 -10.51
N SER A 485 21.02 -32.90 -10.93
CA SER A 485 21.68 -33.26 -12.20
C SER A 485 20.77 -33.88 -13.27
N MET A 486 19.45 -33.96 -13.03
CA MET A 486 18.51 -34.61 -13.94
C MET A 486 17.19 -33.84 -14.05
N TRP A 487 16.93 -33.35 -15.26
CA TRP A 487 15.74 -32.59 -15.61
C TRP A 487 14.88 -33.35 -16.61
N VAL A 488 13.56 -33.22 -16.48
CA VAL A 488 12.58 -33.85 -17.36
C VAL A 488 11.62 -32.79 -17.89
N ARG A 489 11.57 -32.61 -19.21
CA ARG A 489 10.54 -31.76 -19.82
C ARG A 489 9.16 -32.42 -19.66
N VAL A 490 8.29 -31.79 -18.89
CA VAL A 490 6.92 -32.26 -18.62
C VAL A 490 5.88 -31.48 -19.43
N LEU A 491 6.16 -30.22 -19.78
CA LEU A 491 5.32 -29.41 -20.67
C LEU A 491 6.07 -28.98 -21.95
N GLN A 492 5.34 -29.00 -23.07
CA GLN A 492 5.71 -28.33 -24.32
C GLN A 492 4.41 -27.89 -25.01
N ARG A 493 4.03 -26.63 -24.81
CA ARG A 493 2.72 -26.08 -25.22
C ARG A 493 2.92 -24.95 -26.22
N ALA A 494 2.44 -25.13 -27.45
CA ALA A 494 2.47 -24.08 -28.48
C ALA A 494 1.31 -23.07 -28.33
N HIS A 495 1.59 -21.78 -28.39
CA HIS A 495 0.59 -20.71 -28.20
C HIS A 495 0.85 -19.51 -29.13
N PRO A 496 -0.13 -18.60 -29.32
CA PRO A 496 -0.05 -17.55 -30.34
C PRO A 496 0.60 -16.23 -29.86
N SER A 497 1.23 -16.21 -28.69
CA SER A 497 1.69 -15.01 -27.99
C SER A 497 3.19 -15.02 -27.73
N HIS A 498 3.84 -13.85 -27.75
CA HIS A 498 5.28 -13.76 -27.94
C HIS A 498 6.11 -13.49 -26.67
N GLU A 499 5.57 -12.81 -25.65
CA GLU A 499 6.23 -12.55 -24.35
C GLU A 499 5.23 -12.33 -23.19
N GLY A 500 5.74 -12.33 -21.96
CA GLY A 500 5.05 -12.03 -20.69
C GLY A 500 4.49 -13.24 -19.98
N MET A 501 5.21 -13.81 -19.02
CA MET A 501 4.78 -14.98 -18.24
C MET A 501 4.87 -14.65 -16.75
N ALA A 502 3.91 -15.17 -15.99
CA ALA A 502 3.95 -15.22 -14.54
C ALA A 502 3.43 -16.60 -14.08
N SER A 503 3.63 -16.96 -12.81
CA SER A 503 3.05 -18.15 -12.19
C SER A 503 2.27 -17.80 -10.93
N GLY A 504 1.35 -18.67 -10.52
CA GLY A 504 0.58 -18.51 -9.28
C GLY A 504 -0.59 -19.48 -9.26
N ASP A 505 -1.16 -19.74 -8.09
CA ASP A 505 -2.36 -20.59 -7.95
C ASP A 505 -3.61 -19.75 -8.24
N LEU A 506 -4.04 -19.69 -9.50
CA LEU A 506 -5.15 -18.80 -9.88
C LEU A 506 -6.49 -19.35 -9.42
N ASP A 507 -6.68 -20.67 -9.42
CA ASP A 507 -7.97 -21.28 -9.06
C ASP A 507 -8.08 -21.80 -7.63
N ALA A 508 -7.08 -21.46 -6.79
CA ALA A 508 -6.98 -21.78 -5.38
C ALA A 508 -7.07 -23.30 -5.11
N ASP A 509 -6.49 -24.11 -6.00
CA ASP A 509 -6.45 -25.57 -5.86
C ASP A 509 -5.18 -26.09 -5.18
N GLY A 510 -4.25 -25.20 -4.86
CA GLY A 510 -2.96 -25.44 -4.22
C GLY A 510 -1.81 -25.69 -5.19
N ASP A 511 -2.07 -25.67 -6.50
CA ASP A 511 -1.10 -26.01 -7.53
C ASP A 511 -0.69 -24.75 -8.32
N PRO A 512 0.61 -24.40 -8.41
CA PRO A 512 1.02 -23.24 -9.20
C PRO A 512 0.67 -23.43 -10.69
N ASP A 513 -0.06 -22.46 -11.24
CA ASP A 513 -0.41 -22.37 -12.65
C ASP A 513 0.55 -21.44 -13.41
N LEU A 514 0.40 -21.37 -14.74
CA LEU A 514 1.13 -20.42 -15.58
C LEU A 514 0.19 -19.41 -16.23
N VAL A 515 0.41 -18.13 -16.00
CA VAL A 515 -0.28 -17.03 -16.69
C VAL A 515 0.56 -16.55 -17.87
N LEU A 516 -0.11 -16.36 -18.99
CA LEU A 516 0.45 -15.89 -20.24
C LEU A 516 -0.41 -14.74 -20.76
N ASN A 517 -0.04 -14.20 -21.93
CA ASN A 517 -0.67 -13.04 -22.56
C ASN A 517 -2.19 -13.20 -22.77
N GLY A 518 -2.99 -12.80 -21.78
CA GLY A 518 -4.46 -12.84 -21.74
C GLY A 518 -5.09 -14.23 -21.55
N PHE A 519 -4.33 -15.25 -21.17
CA PHE A 519 -4.84 -16.58 -20.86
C PHE A 519 -3.91 -17.30 -19.87
N TRP A 520 -4.39 -18.32 -19.18
CA TRP A 520 -3.59 -19.10 -18.26
C TRP A 520 -3.67 -20.60 -18.57
N LEU A 521 -2.66 -21.34 -18.14
CA LEU A 521 -2.53 -22.78 -18.26
C LEU A 521 -2.69 -23.39 -16.89
N ARG A 522 -3.79 -24.11 -16.69
CA ARG A 522 -4.02 -24.80 -15.43
C ARG A 522 -3.09 -26.00 -15.26
N ASN A 523 -2.43 -26.10 -14.11
CA ASN A 523 -1.63 -27.23 -13.70
C ASN A 523 -2.49 -28.50 -13.59
N PRO A 524 -2.10 -29.63 -14.20
CA PRO A 524 -2.92 -30.83 -14.26
C PRO A 524 -2.85 -31.71 -12.99
N HIS A 525 -2.47 -31.13 -11.84
CA HIS A 525 -2.21 -31.72 -10.52
C HIS A 525 -0.73 -32.12 -10.30
N PRO A 526 -0.09 -31.71 -9.18
CA PRO A 526 1.36 -31.77 -8.92
C PRO A 526 1.92 -33.18 -8.98
N ALA A 527 1.18 -34.18 -8.50
CA ALA A 527 1.68 -35.57 -8.48
C ALA A 527 2.04 -36.15 -9.87
N ASP A 528 1.54 -35.57 -10.97
CA ASP A 528 1.92 -35.97 -12.33
C ASP A 528 1.75 -34.84 -13.37
N LEU A 529 2.74 -33.96 -13.47
CA LEU A 529 2.83 -32.88 -14.48
C LEU A 529 2.81 -33.34 -15.94
N THR A 530 2.89 -34.64 -16.23
CA THR A 530 2.81 -35.16 -17.61
C THR A 530 1.38 -35.24 -18.15
N ASN A 531 0.39 -35.02 -17.29
CA ASN A 531 -1.00 -34.85 -17.68
C ASN A 531 -1.20 -33.55 -18.48
N ALA A 532 -2.39 -33.39 -19.06
CA ALA A 532 -2.64 -32.28 -19.97
C ALA A 532 -2.96 -31.00 -19.21
N TRP A 533 -2.08 -30.01 -19.31
CA TRP A 533 -2.34 -28.61 -18.94
C TRP A 533 -3.47 -28.05 -19.80
N THR A 534 -4.43 -27.36 -19.19
CA THR A 534 -5.62 -26.85 -19.89
C THR A 534 -5.63 -25.34 -19.99
N ASP A 535 -5.92 -24.80 -21.19
CA ASP A 535 -5.96 -23.36 -21.42
C ASP A 535 -7.29 -22.75 -20.93
N HIS A 536 -7.22 -21.61 -20.25
CA HIS A 536 -8.35 -20.80 -19.81
C HIS A 536 -8.15 -19.34 -20.23
N SER A 537 -9.17 -18.76 -20.87
CA SER A 537 -9.11 -17.38 -21.38
C SER A 537 -9.37 -16.38 -20.27
N ILE A 538 -8.53 -15.34 -20.19
CA ILE A 538 -8.78 -14.14 -19.38
C ILE A 538 -9.46 -13.12 -20.29
N ASP A 539 -8.72 -12.62 -21.28
CA ASP A 539 -9.25 -11.77 -22.34
C ASP A 539 -8.56 -12.05 -23.69
N ALA A 540 -9.38 -12.42 -24.67
CA ALA A 540 -8.95 -12.75 -26.02
C ALA A 540 -8.35 -11.57 -26.79
N THR A 541 -8.60 -10.32 -26.39
CA THR A 541 -8.04 -9.14 -27.06
C THR A 541 -6.51 -9.13 -27.03
N TRP A 542 -5.89 -9.72 -26.00
CA TRP A 542 -4.44 -9.79 -25.84
C TRP A 542 -3.77 -10.77 -26.79
N TYR A 543 -4.41 -11.90 -27.13
CA TYR A 543 -3.81 -12.96 -27.95
C TYR A 543 -4.45 -13.13 -29.34
N THR A 544 -5.35 -12.22 -29.75
CA THR A 544 -5.97 -12.22 -31.09
C THR A 544 -5.59 -10.99 -31.93
N GLN A 545 -4.58 -10.24 -31.53
CA GLN A 545 -4.08 -9.07 -32.25
C GLN A 545 -3.53 -9.50 -33.63
N SER A 546 -3.80 -8.68 -34.65
CA SER A 546 -3.30 -8.93 -36.00
C SER A 546 -2.11 -8.04 -36.31
N GLY A 547 -0.99 -8.60 -36.75
CA GLY A 547 0.19 -7.79 -37.03
C GLY A 547 1.44 -8.60 -37.38
N GLY A 548 2.60 -7.95 -37.26
CA GLY A 548 3.90 -8.60 -37.30
C GLY A 548 4.25 -9.23 -35.95
N TRP A 549 5.54 -9.33 -35.64
CA TRP A 549 6.04 -9.90 -34.40
C TRP A 549 5.66 -9.08 -33.14
N GLN A 550 5.22 -7.84 -33.30
CA GLN A 550 4.78 -6.97 -32.21
C GLN A 550 3.36 -7.27 -31.68
N ALA A 551 2.56 -8.02 -32.45
CA ALA A 551 1.23 -8.43 -31.99
C ALA A 551 1.35 -9.52 -30.91
N ASN A 552 0.41 -9.53 -29.96
CA ASN A 552 0.32 -10.53 -28.88
C ASN A 552 1.57 -10.57 -27.97
N ASN A 553 2.15 -9.40 -27.69
CA ASN A 553 3.18 -9.21 -26.67
C ASN A 553 2.55 -8.44 -25.52
N SER A 554 2.63 -9.00 -24.32
CA SER A 554 2.23 -8.31 -23.09
C SER A 554 3.32 -8.47 -22.06
N ASN A 555 3.32 -7.58 -21.08
CA ASN A 555 3.92 -7.83 -19.80
C ASN A 555 2.78 -8.35 -18.89
N VAL A 556 3.11 -9.30 -18.02
CA VAL A 556 2.14 -10.04 -17.20
C VAL A 556 2.68 -10.10 -15.79
N GLU A 557 1.85 -9.76 -14.82
CA GLU A 557 2.14 -9.94 -13.40
C GLU A 557 0.89 -10.50 -12.71
N VAL A 558 1.06 -11.14 -11.55
CA VAL A 558 -0.07 -11.60 -10.72
C VAL A 558 0.07 -11.11 -9.28
N GLY A 559 -1.06 -10.78 -8.67
CA GLY A 559 -1.11 -10.32 -7.28
C GLY A 559 -2.55 -10.06 -6.85
N ASP A 560 -2.83 -10.17 -5.56
CA ASP A 560 -4.16 -9.86 -5.00
C ASP A 560 -4.30 -8.34 -4.81
N LEU A 561 -4.78 -7.64 -5.84
CA LEU A 561 -4.82 -6.16 -5.85
C LEU A 561 -6.00 -5.60 -5.05
N ASN A 562 -6.99 -6.44 -4.74
CA ASN A 562 -8.21 -6.04 -4.04
C ASN A 562 -8.34 -6.65 -2.64
N ASP A 563 -7.35 -7.43 -2.19
CA ASP A 563 -7.29 -8.11 -0.89
C ASP A 563 -8.49 -9.05 -0.67
N ASP A 564 -8.92 -9.73 -1.75
CA ASP A 564 -10.07 -10.65 -1.71
C ASP A 564 -9.69 -12.13 -1.46
N GLY A 565 -8.40 -12.38 -1.28
CA GLY A 565 -7.79 -13.68 -1.06
C GLY A 565 -7.56 -14.50 -2.34
N ARG A 566 -7.67 -13.89 -3.52
CA ARG A 566 -7.41 -14.53 -4.82
C ARG A 566 -6.43 -13.71 -5.63
N LEU A 567 -5.64 -14.40 -6.45
CA LEU A 567 -4.71 -13.74 -7.35
C LEU A 567 -5.45 -13.10 -8.54
N ASP A 568 -5.16 -11.82 -8.77
CA ASP A 568 -5.54 -11.09 -9.97
C ASP A 568 -4.44 -11.15 -11.03
N VAL A 569 -4.77 -10.76 -12.26
CA VAL A 569 -3.83 -10.72 -13.38
C VAL A 569 -3.68 -9.29 -13.92
N ILE A 570 -2.46 -8.77 -13.94
CA ILE A 570 -2.11 -7.45 -14.48
C ILE A 570 -1.54 -7.63 -15.89
N LEU A 571 -2.04 -6.85 -16.85
CA LEU A 571 -1.66 -6.91 -18.26
C LEU A 571 -1.43 -5.52 -18.86
N SER A 572 -0.37 -5.39 -19.65
CA SER A 572 -0.18 -4.26 -20.57
C SER A 572 0.62 -4.65 -21.80
N GLN A 573 0.57 -3.86 -22.88
CA GLN A 573 1.13 -4.22 -24.18
C GLN A 573 2.58 -3.74 -24.31
N SER A 574 3.49 -4.66 -24.66
CA SER A 574 4.94 -4.45 -24.59
C SER A 574 5.64 -3.92 -25.85
N GLU A 575 4.98 -3.98 -27.00
CA GLU A 575 5.55 -3.76 -28.34
C GLU A 575 4.78 -2.76 -29.23
N LEU A 576 3.63 -2.27 -28.78
CA LEU A 576 2.69 -1.40 -29.47
C LEU A 576 2.12 -0.33 -28.51
N PRO A 577 1.85 0.88 -29.03
CA PRO A 577 1.19 1.93 -28.27
C PRO A 577 -0.34 1.81 -28.33
N GLY A 578 -1.04 2.53 -27.47
CA GLY A 578 -2.50 2.71 -27.47
C GLY A 578 -3.27 1.61 -26.75
N TYR A 579 -2.62 0.88 -25.84
CA TYR A 579 -3.22 -0.15 -25.00
C TYR A 579 -3.18 0.26 -23.53
N PRO A 580 -4.10 -0.22 -22.69
CA PRO A 580 -4.12 0.13 -21.29
C PRO A 580 -3.07 -0.63 -20.47
N LEU A 581 -2.79 -0.11 -19.28
CA LEU A 581 -2.38 -0.90 -18.13
C LEU A 581 -3.67 -1.26 -17.37
N SER A 582 -3.98 -2.56 -17.27
CA SER A 582 -5.20 -3.05 -16.65
C SER A 582 -4.91 -4.22 -15.72
N TRP A 583 -5.76 -4.43 -14.72
CA TRP A 583 -5.82 -5.69 -13.97
C TRP A 583 -7.17 -6.38 -14.16
N TYR A 584 -7.21 -7.68 -13.88
CA TYR A 584 -8.36 -8.53 -14.11
C TYR A 584 -8.64 -9.40 -12.88
N GLU A 585 -9.89 -9.40 -12.42
CA GLU A 585 -10.37 -10.26 -11.33
C GLU A 585 -11.34 -11.35 -11.83
N ALA A 586 -11.37 -12.49 -11.15
CA ALA A 586 -12.39 -13.52 -11.36
C ALA A 586 -12.74 -14.28 -10.07
N VAL A 587 -14.03 -14.39 -9.77
CA VAL A 587 -14.55 -15.23 -8.67
C VAL A 587 -14.43 -16.73 -8.97
N ASP A 588 -14.53 -17.12 -10.24
CA ASP A 588 -14.32 -18.49 -10.74
C ASP A 588 -13.46 -18.39 -12.01
N PRO A 589 -12.12 -18.44 -11.90
CA PRO A 589 -11.22 -18.21 -13.04
C PRO A 589 -11.29 -19.32 -14.09
N VAL A 590 -11.85 -20.49 -13.73
CA VAL A 590 -12.00 -21.66 -14.61
C VAL A 590 -13.23 -21.52 -15.50
N ASN A 591 -14.39 -21.12 -14.94
CA ASN A 591 -15.68 -21.14 -15.63
C ASN A 591 -16.43 -19.79 -15.65
N GLY A 592 -16.00 -18.83 -14.85
CA GLY A 592 -16.57 -17.50 -14.70
C GLY A 592 -15.96 -16.46 -15.67
N PRO A 593 -16.56 -15.27 -15.75
CA PRO A 593 -15.98 -14.16 -16.48
C PRO A 593 -14.85 -13.50 -15.68
N TRP A 594 -13.83 -13.02 -16.38
CA TRP A 594 -12.88 -12.05 -15.86
C TRP A 594 -13.42 -10.63 -16.06
N THR A 595 -13.20 -9.77 -15.09
CA THR A 595 -13.62 -8.36 -15.11
C THR A 595 -12.38 -7.48 -15.18
N GLU A 596 -12.29 -6.64 -16.21
CA GLU A 596 -11.19 -5.70 -16.41
C GLU A 596 -11.37 -4.42 -15.60
N HIS A 597 -10.29 -4.00 -14.95
CA HIS A 597 -10.16 -2.71 -14.29
C HIS A 597 -8.98 -1.97 -14.91
N VAL A 598 -9.26 -0.85 -15.58
CA VAL A 598 -8.24 -0.04 -16.26
C VAL A 598 -7.57 0.88 -15.24
N ILE A 599 -6.25 0.73 -15.07
CA ILE A 599 -5.41 1.59 -14.22
C ILE A 599 -5.02 2.85 -15.00
N GLU A 600 -4.45 2.66 -16.18
CA GLU A 600 -4.12 3.74 -17.10
C GLU A 600 -4.61 3.40 -18.51
N PRO A 601 -5.51 4.20 -19.12
CA PRO A 601 -6.11 3.87 -20.42
C PRO A 601 -5.14 3.75 -21.59
N VAL A 602 -3.97 4.38 -21.49
CA VAL A 602 -2.90 4.32 -22.50
C VAL A 602 -1.55 4.25 -21.79
N PHE A 603 -0.89 3.11 -21.89
CA PHE A 603 0.45 2.86 -21.38
C PHE A 603 1.27 2.19 -22.48
N ASP A 604 2.20 2.92 -23.08
CA ASP A 604 2.81 2.54 -24.35
C ASP A 604 4.08 1.71 -24.13
N TYR A 605 4.20 0.57 -24.81
CA TYR A 605 5.43 -0.25 -24.79
C TYR A 605 5.84 -0.70 -23.37
N CYS A 606 4.88 -1.20 -22.60
CA CYS A 606 5.08 -1.66 -21.24
C CYS A 606 6.08 -2.82 -21.18
N GLN A 607 7.27 -2.59 -20.64
CA GLN A 607 8.29 -3.63 -20.49
C GLN A 607 8.66 -3.86 -19.02
N THR A 608 7.92 -3.25 -18.10
CA THR A 608 8.03 -3.52 -16.67
C THR A 608 6.65 -3.40 -16.04
N ILE A 609 6.24 -4.46 -15.35
CA ILE A 609 5.15 -4.50 -14.39
C ILE A 609 5.67 -5.33 -13.22
N GLN A 610 5.58 -4.82 -12.00
CA GLN A 610 5.86 -5.57 -10.77
C GLN A 610 4.83 -5.15 -9.73
N ALA A 611 4.32 -6.09 -8.94
CA ALA A 611 3.42 -5.81 -7.84
C ALA A 611 4.13 -6.00 -6.50
N GLY A 612 3.95 -5.06 -5.59
CA GLY A 612 4.50 -5.16 -4.24
C GLY A 612 3.99 -4.05 -3.34
N ASP A 613 3.99 -4.27 -2.04
CA ASP A 613 3.65 -3.26 -1.04
C ASP A 613 4.84 -2.30 -0.86
N ILE A 614 4.93 -1.28 -1.73
CA ILE A 614 6.10 -0.39 -1.83
C ILE A 614 6.09 0.64 -0.70
N ASN A 615 4.90 1.03 -0.26
CA ASN A 615 4.68 2.05 0.76
C ASN A 615 4.38 1.48 2.16
N ARG A 616 4.28 0.15 2.29
CA ARG A 616 4.01 -0.60 3.53
C ARG A 616 2.63 -0.27 4.13
N ASP A 617 1.61 0.00 3.33
CA ASP A 617 0.22 0.10 3.82
C ASP A 617 -0.51 -1.26 3.86
N GLY A 618 0.18 -2.35 3.50
CA GLY A 618 -0.39 -3.68 3.48
C GLY A 618 -1.22 -3.96 2.23
N LYS A 619 -1.27 -3.04 1.26
CA LYS A 619 -1.91 -3.26 -0.05
C LYS A 619 -0.82 -3.36 -1.11
N LEU A 620 -1.12 -4.10 -2.18
CA LEU A 620 -0.21 -4.19 -3.31
C LEU A 620 -0.25 -2.93 -4.17
N ASP A 621 0.91 -2.31 -4.32
CA ASP A 621 1.20 -1.25 -5.28
C ASP A 621 1.77 -1.83 -6.58
N LEU A 622 1.88 -0.99 -7.61
CA LEU A 622 2.45 -1.38 -8.90
C LEU A 622 3.62 -0.48 -9.31
N LEU A 623 4.73 -1.09 -9.71
CA LEU A 623 5.75 -0.47 -10.54
C LEU A 623 5.41 -0.75 -12.01
N ALA A 624 5.30 0.29 -12.83
CA ALA A 624 5.22 0.11 -14.29
C ALA A 624 6.13 1.09 -15.05
N ALA A 625 6.71 0.61 -16.15
CA ALA A 625 7.56 1.46 -16.99
C ALA A 625 7.48 1.15 -18.49
N GLU A 626 7.64 2.21 -19.27
CA GLU A 626 7.67 2.16 -20.73
C GLU A 626 9.10 1.95 -21.27
N PHE A 627 9.22 1.20 -22.35
CA PHE A 627 10.49 0.96 -23.02
C PHE A 627 11.01 2.17 -23.81
N PRO A 628 12.21 2.68 -23.52
CA PRO A 628 12.74 3.86 -24.19
C PRO A 628 13.22 3.59 -25.63
N ARG A 629 12.30 3.67 -26.61
CA ARG A 629 12.59 3.45 -28.05
C ARG A 629 13.18 4.65 -28.79
N TYR A 630 12.91 5.87 -28.32
CA TYR A 630 13.22 7.12 -29.03
C TYR A 630 13.84 8.18 -28.09
N ASP A 631 14.17 9.36 -28.61
CA ASP A 631 14.66 10.50 -27.81
C ASP A 631 13.53 11.21 -27.00
N ALA A 632 12.48 10.50 -26.61
CA ALA A 632 11.35 10.99 -25.81
C ALA A 632 11.52 10.63 -24.32
N PRO A 633 10.89 11.35 -23.39
CA PRO A 633 10.80 10.92 -21.99
C PRO A 633 9.89 9.69 -21.90
N TYR A 634 10.32 8.69 -21.12
CA TYR A 634 9.61 7.45 -20.83
C TYR A 634 9.51 7.30 -19.32
N PRO A 635 8.32 7.46 -18.75
CA PRO A 635 8.19 7.53 -17.30
C PRO A 635 8.35 6.15 -16.66
N VAL A 636 9.07 6.12 -15.55
CA VAL A 636 9.06 5.02 -14.57
C VAL A 636 8.11 5.45 -13.47
N ARG A 637 7.05 4.68 -13.22
CA ARG A 637 5.97 5.08 -12.32
C ARG A 637 5.71 4.04 -11.25
N ILE A 638 5.43 4.52 -10.05
CA ILE A 638 4.76 3.77 -9.00
C ILE A 638 3.29 4.20 -8.96
N TYR A 639 2.40 3.23 -8.87
CA TYR A 639 0.97 3.39 -8.65
C TYR A 639 0.67 2.84 -7.26
N TYR A 640 0.49 3.73 -6.29
CA TYR A 640 0.14 3.34 -4.93
C TYR A 640 -1.35 3.06 -4.82
N ASN A 641 -1.71 1.89 -4.34
CA ASN A 641 -3.08 1.40 -4.30
C ASN A 641 -3.82 1.98 -3.09
N GLU A 642 -4.75 2.91 -3.30
CA GLU A 642 -5.50 3.50 -2.18
C GLU A 642 -6.54 2.52 -1.58
N GLY A 643 -6.75 1.36 -2.22
CA GLY A 643 -7.64 0.29 -1.76
C GLY A 643 -8.48 -0.32 -2.88
N GLY A 644 -8.61 -1.65 -2.85
CA GLY A 644 -9.46 -2.42 -3.77
C GLY A 644 -9.02 -2.41 -5.24
N GLY A 645 -7.82 -1.88 -5.56
CA GLY A 645 -7.30 -1.78 -6.93
C GLY A 645 -8.05 -0.77 -7.81
N GLN A 646 -8.90 0.10 -7.23
CA GLN A 646 -9.78 1.00 -7.98
C GLN A 646 -9.29 2.45 -8.06
N SER A 647 -8.37 2.86 -7.17
CA SER A 647 -7.81 4.21 -7.14
C SER A 647 -6.31 4.15 -6.86
N TRP A 648 -5.57 5.04 -7.52
CA TRP A 648 -4.12 4.99 -7.57
C TRP A 648 -3.51 6.38 -7.39
N ILE A 649 -2.54 6.51 -6.49
CA ILE A 649 -1.65 7.68 -6.45
C ILE A 649 -0.45 7.39 -7.34
N ILE A 650 -0.19 8.24 -8.32
CA ILE A 650 0.88 8.02 -9.29
C ILE A 650 2.10 8.88 -8.91
N GLN A 651 3.24 8.24 -8.68
CA GLN A 651 4.54 8.89 -8.54
C GLN A 651 5.43 8.53 -9.72
N GLU A 652 5.96 9.55 -10.41
CA GLU A 652 7.00 9.37 -11.43
C GLU A 652 8.38 9.42 -10.77
N LEU A 653 9.15 8.34 -10.88
CA LEU A 653 10.52 8.24 -10.36
C LEU A 653 11.56 8.84 -11.31
N SER A 654 11.33 8.66 -12.62
CA SER A 654 12.30 9.00 -13.65
C SER A 654 11.61 9.11 -15.02
N ASP A 655 12.20 9.89 -15.93
CA ASP A 655 11.78 10.01 -17.33
C ASP A 655 12.68 9.19 -18.29
N LEU A 656 13.58 8.37 -17.74
CA LEU A 656 14.60 7.64 -18.53
C LEU A 656 14.07 6.35 -19.16
N GLY A 657 12.96 5.82 -18.66
CA GLY A 657 12.38 4.52 -19.00
C GLY A 657 13.24 3.35 -18.50
N ILE A 658 12.59 2.23 -18.23
CA ILE A 658 13.29 0.97 -17.96
C ILE A 658 12.65 -0.16 -18.76
N TYR A 659 13.50 -1.04 -19.28
CA TYR A 659 13.10 -2.19 -20.10
C TYR A 659 12.83 -3.44 -19.27
N HIS A 660 13.36 -3.52 -18.06
CA HIS A 660 13.14 -4.65 -17.17
C HIS A 660 13.47 -4.18 -15.75
N GLY A 661 12.45 -3.68 -15.06
CA GLY A 661 12.51 -3.30 -13.65
C GLY A 661 12.16 -4.47 -12.75
N VAL A 662 12.72 -4.45 -11.53
CA VAL A 662 12.46 -5.44 -10.48
C VAL A 662 12.26 -4.68 -9.17
N LEU A 663 11.28 -5.10 -8.38
CA LEU A 663 11.14 -4.67 -6.99
C LEU A 663 11.91 -5.62 -6.08
N GLY A 664 12.60 -5.08 -5.07
CA GLY A 664 13.22 -5.90 -4.04
C GLY A 664 13.84 -5.05 -2.93
N ASP A 665 13.99 -5.63 -1.75
CA ASP A 665 14.56 -4.99 -0.56
C ASP A 665 16.10 -5.02 -0.62
N VAL A 666 16.71 -4.00 -1.21
CA VAL A 666 18.14 -3.95 -1.53
C VAL A 666 18.90 -3.32 -0.36
N GLY A 667 19.41 -4.18 0.52
CA GLY A 667 20.12 -3.75 1.73
C GLY A 667 19.45 -4.27 3.00
N SER A 668 18.26 -4.85 2.88
CA SER A 668 17.51 -5.47 3.98
C SER A 668 17.09 -4.48 5.06
N ASP A 669 16.75 -3.27 4.62
CA ASP A 669 16.12 -2.18 5.38
C ASP A 669 14.58 -2.23 5.31
N ARG A 670 14.04 -3.29 4.71
CA ARG A 670 12.63 -3.70 4.71
C ARG A 670 11.74 -2.88 3.77
N ASP A 671 12.25 -1.94 2.98
CA ASP A 671 11.47 -1.21 1.98
C ASP A 671 11.80 -1.72 0.57
N LEU A 672 10.83 -1.65 -0.34
CA LEU A 672 11.03 -2.12 -1.70
C LEU A 672 11.70 -1.05 -2.54
N ASP A 673 12.85 -1.40 -3.10
CA ASP A 673 13.60 -0.59 -4.05
C ASP A 673 13.26 -0.97 -5.49
N VAL A 674 13.49 -0.03 -6.41
CA VAL A 674 13.34 -0.29 -7.84
C VAL A 674 14.71 -0.46 -8.46
N VAL A 675 14.99 -1.62 -9.04
CA VAL A 675 16.20 -1.87 -9.82
C VAL A 675 15.86 -1.96 -11.28
N GLY A 676 16.44 -1.09 -12.11
CA GLY A 676 16.07 -0.96 -13.51
C GLY A 676 17.25 -0.90 -14.47
N VAL A 677 16.99 -1.33 -15.71
CA VAL A 677 17.92 -1.21 -16.84
C VAL A 677 17.27 -0.35 -17.90
N ARG A 678 18.02 0.62 -18.44
CA ARG A 678 17.49 1.52 -19.47
C ARG A 678 16.96 0.76 -20.69
N SER A 679 17.79 -0.13 -21.26
CA SER A 679 17.37 -1.01 -22.35
C SER A 679 18.20 -2.28 -22.40
N TYR A 680 17.83 -3.20 -23.29
CA TYR A 680 18.58 -4.43 -23.56
C TYR A 680 20.06 -4.17 -23.91
N ASP A 681 20.33 -3.16 -24.74
CA ASP A 681 21.67 -2.84 -25.28
C ASP A 681 22.28 -1.54 -24.70
N GLU A 682 21.56 -0.80 -23.85
CA GLU A 682 22.01 0.48 -23.32
C GLU A 682 22.13 0.47 -21.79
N SER A 683 23.24 1.03 -21.33
CA SER A 683 23.47 1.37 -19.93
C SER A 683 22.72 2.66 -19.56
N PRO A 684 22.50 2.98 -18.28
CA PRO A 684 23.02 2.34 -17.06
C PRO A 684 22.14 1.27 -16.42
N ILE A 685 22.69 0.62 -15.37
CA ILE A 685 21.93 -0.02 -14.29
C ILE A 685 21.67 1.02 -13.21
N LEU A 686 20.42 1.25 -12.87
CA LEU A 686 20.00 2.19 -11.83
C LEU A 686 19.27 1.45 -10.72
N ILE A 687 19.41 1.98 -9.51
CA ILE A 687 18.52 1.70 -8.38
C ILE A 687 17.83 3.01 -8.03
N TRP A 688 16.55 2.96 -7.72
CA TRP A 688 15.88 3.97 -6.92
C TRP A 688 15.67 3.35 -5.55
N GLU A 689 16.56 3.72 -4.62
CA GLU A 689 16.53 3.27 -3.23
C GLU A 689 15.39 3.99 -2.53
N ASN A 690 14.40 3.26 -2.04
CA ASN A 690 13.36 3.77 -1.19
C ASN A 690 14.00 4.26 0.12
N GLN A 691 13.46 5.32 0.69
CA GLN A 691 14.02 5.93 1.89
C GLN A 691 13.00 5.90 3.03
N LEU A 692 11.99 5.05 2.93
CA LEU A 692 10.96 4.86 3.93
C LEU A 692 11.58 4.37 5.25
N ALA A 693 12.53 3.44 5.17
CA ALA A 693 13.25 2.93 6.34
C ALA A 693 14.18 3.98 7.01
N ASN A 694 14.47 5.09 6.32
CA ASN A 694 15.31 6.16 6.86
C ASN A 694 14.50 7.30 7.52
N LEU A 695 13.17 7.14 7.60
CA LEU A 695 12.29 8.10 8.26
C LEU A 695 12.21 7.81 9.76
N VAL A 696 13.04 8.51 10.54
CA VAL A 696 12.97 8.44 12.00
C VAL A 696 11.92 9.42 12.55
N TYR A 697 10.96 8.90 13.31
CA TYR A 697 9.90 9.66 13.96
C TYR A 697 10.32 10.09 15.37
N PRO A 698 10.27 11.39 15.70
CA PRO A 698 10.51 11.78 17.09
C PRO A 698 9.46 11.14 18.02
N LEU A 699 9.79 10.75 19.25
CA LEU A 699 8.82 10.21 20.22
C LEU A 699 8.24 11.29 21.15
N THR A 700 7.87 12.46 20.61
CA THR A 700 7.64 13.67 21.43
C THR A 700 6.27 14.34 21.34
N ASP A 701 5.47 14.06 20.32
CA ASP A 701 4.13 14.62 20.12
C ASP A 701 3.06 13.56 20.39
N TRP A 702 2.60 13.53 21.64
CA TRP A 702 1.59 12.59 22.12
C TRP A 702 0.30 13.34 22.50
N GLN A 703 -0.84 12.90 21.96
CA GLN A 703 -2.17 13.37 22.35
C GLN A 703 -2.90 12.33 23.19
N TYR A 704 -3.24 12.70 24.43
CA TYR A 704 -4.02 11.82 25.29
C TYR A 704 -5.53 11.88 24.97
N ILE A 705 -6.14 10.71 24.84
CA ILE A 705 -7.57 10.51 24.58
C ILE A 705 -8.17 9.58 25.64
N GLN A 706 -9.24 10.05 26.30
CA GLN A 706 -10.04 9.23 27.21
C GLN A 706 -11.18 8.58 26.41
N VAL A 707 -11.05 7.29 26.08
CA VAL A 707 -12.06 6.55 25.30
C VAL A 707 -13.30 6.24 26.15
N ASP A 708 -13.10 5.79 27.39
CA ASP A 708 -14.18 5.54 28.36
C ASP A 708 -13.68 5.81 29.78
N ASP A 709 -14.54 6.35 30.65
CA ASP A 709 -14.30 6.61 32.08
C ASP A 709 -15.44 6.07 32.95
N SER A 710 -16.30 5.22 32.37
CA SER A 710 -17.55 4.75 32.94
C SER A 710 -17.72 3.23 32.86
N ARG A 711 -16.64 2.50 32.57
CA ARG A 711 -16.67 1.03 32.49
C ARG A 711 -17.10 0.45 33.83
N ALA A 712 -17.95 -0.56 33.76
CA ALA A 712 -18.23 -1.39 34.92
C ALA A 712 -17.15 -2.46 35.07
N LYS A 713 -17.25 -3.27 36.12
CA LYS A 713 -16.31 -4.38 36.36
C LYS A 713 -17.03 -5.72 36.37
N TRP A 714 -16.30 -6.79 36.08
CA TRP A 714 -16.77 -8.17 36.19
C TRP A 714 -17.60 -8.43 37.47
N GLY A 715 -17.09 -7.94 38.61
CA GLY A 715 -17.68 -8.09 39.93
C GLY A 715 -19.09 -7.52 40.11
N ASP A 716 -19.58 -6.72 39.18
CA ASP A 716 -20.93 -6.14 39.20
C ASP A 716 -21.99 -7.15 38.68
N TRP A 717 -21.56 -8.18 37.95
CA TRP A 717 -22.43 -9.23 37.38
C TRP A 717 -22.19 -10.60 37.99
N ASP A 718 -20.94 -10.95 38.33
CA ASP A 718 -20.61 -12.25 38.91
C ASP A 718 -19.54 -12.17 40.00
N THR A 719 -19.43 -13.24 40.79
CA THR A 719 -18.39 -13.35 41.81
C THR A 719 -17.03 -13.71 41.21
N PRO A 720 -15.93 -13.20 41.78
CA PRO A 720 -15.89 -12.36 42.97
C PRO A 720 -16.16 -10.87 42.68
N THR A 721 -16.81 -10.17 43.61
CA THR A 721 -17.25 -8.77 43.43
C THR A 721 -16.11 -7.75 43.31
N TRP A 722 -14.85 -8.17 43.51
CA TRP A 722 -13.67 -7.33 43.35
C TRP A 722 -13.06 -7.41 41.94
N SER A 723 -13.40 -8.45 41.16
CA SER A 723 -12.83 -8.73 39.84
C SER A 723 -13.14 -7.61 38.85
N LYS A 724 -12.19 -7.33 37.97
CA LYS A 724 -12.29 -6.37 36.85
C LYS A 724 -12.36 -7.11 35.52
N TYR A 725 -12.59 -6.34 34.47
CA TYR A 725 -12.44 -6.83 33.11
C TYR A 725 -11.00 -6.69 32.66
N PHE A 726 -10.55 -7.75 32.01
CA PHE A 726 -9.32 -7.82 31.26
C PHE A 726 -9.68 -7.94 29.77
N GLY A 727 -8.71 -8.32 28.95
CA GLY A 727 -8.89 -8.36 27.50
C GLY A 727 -8.79 -6.96 26.91
N LEU A 728 -7.98 -6.86 25.87
CA LEU A 728 -7.66 -5.66 25.12
C LEU A 728 -7.12 -6.14 23.77
N ALA A 729 -7.76 -5.76 22.68
CA ALA A 729 -7.26 -5.91 21.33
C ALA A 729 -7.73 -4.74 20.47
N MET A 730 -6.95 -4.50 19.42
CA MET A 730 -7.20 -3.50 18.40
C MET A 730 -7.15 -4.18 17.03
N ALA A 731 -8.07 -3.79 16.16
CA ALA A 731 -8.13 -4.19 14.74
C ALA A 731 -9.18 -3.30 14.06
N ASP A 732 -9.07 -3.07 12.75
CA ASP A 732 -10.18 -2.50 11.99
C ASP A 732 -11.32 -3.53 11.91
N ALA A 733 -12.25 -3.42 12.85
CA ALA A 733 -13.34 -4.38 13.00
C ALA A 733 -14.57 -3.99 12.17
N THR A 734 -14.56 -2.83 11.51
CA THR A 734 -15.69 -2.34 10.70
C THR A 734 -15.37 -2.15 9.22
N GLY A 735 -14.10 -2.29 8.83
CA GLY A 735 -13.61 -2.08 7.46
C GLY A 735 -13.64 -0.61 7.06
N ASP A 736 -13.49 0.31 8.02
CA ASP A 736 -13.50 1.76 7.77
C ASP A 736 -12.11 2.38 7.71
N GLY A 737 -11.06 1.55 7.79
CA GLY A 737 -9.66 1.94 7.76
C GLY A 737 -9.10 2.35 9.12
N PHE A 738 -9.90 2.39 10.19
CA PHE A 738 -9.43 2.80 11.51
C PHE A 738 -9.56 1.65 12.52
N GLN A 739 -8.54 1.44 13.35
CA GLN A 739 -8.63 0.33 14.30
C GLN A 739 -9.61 0.63 15.44
N ASP A 740 -10.50 -0.31 15.67
CA ASP A 740 -11.44 -0.36 16.78
C ASP A 740 -10.84 -1.05 18.00
N ILE A 741 -11.45 -0.87 19.18
CA ILE A 741 -10.97 -1.47 20.42
C ILE A 741 -12.01 -2.43 20.98
N VAL A 742 -11.60 -3.64 21.36
CA VAL A 742 -12.38 -4.50 22.26
C VAL A 742 -11.69 -4.62 23.61
N SER A 743 -12.45 -4.48 24.69
CA SER A 743 -11.93 -4.73 26.03
C SER A 743 -13.02 -5.17 27.00
N GLY A 744 -12.83 -6.35 27.59
CA GLY A 744 -13.78 -6.89 28.55
C GLY A 744 -15.09 -7.28 27.89
N ARG A 745 -16.18 -6.66 28.31
CA ARG A 745 -17.51 -6.85 27.74
C ARG A 745 -17.88 -5.81 26.68
N TYR A 746 -16.95 -4.94 26.29
CA TYR A 746 -17.24 -3.77 25.49
C TYR A 746 -16.44 -3.77 24.19
N PHE A 747 -17.13 -3.43 23.12
CA PHE A 747 -16.55 -3.03 21.84
C PHE A 747 -16.65 -1.50 21.73
N TYR A 748 -15.63 -0.85 21.19
CA TYR A 748 -15.52 0.59 21.04
C TYR A 748 -15.19 0.89 19.60
N ARG A 749 -16.15 1.49 18.88
CA ARG A 749 -15.91 1.93 17.51
C ARG A 749 -15.11 3.22 17.49
N ASN A 750 -14.03 3.23 16.71
CA ASN A 750 -13.21 4.39 16.43
C ASN A 750 -14.06 5.46 15.71
N PRO A 751 -13.98 6.74 16.10
CA PRO A 751 -14.68 7.81 15.40
C PRO A 751 -13.97 8.29 14.13
N GLY A 752 -12.79 7.75 13.81
CA GLY A 752 -11.97 8.04 12.64
C GLY A 752 -11.05 9.26 12.78
N GLY A 753 -10.03 9.31 11.90
CA GLY A 753 -9.04 10.39 11.81
C GLY A 753 -8.43 10.69 13.18
N ALA A 754 -8.36 11.96 13.57
CA ALA A 754 -7.71 12.39 14.82
C ALA A 754 -8.32 11.89 16.14
N MET A 755 -9.29 10.97 16.11
CA MET A 755 -9.89 10.29 17.26
C MET A 755 -10.53 11.22 18.31
N THR A 756 -10.74 12.51 17.98
CA THR A 756 -11.23 13.54 18.93
C THR A 756 -12.75 13.52 19.13
N ALA A 757 -13.49 12.85 18.25
CA ALA A 757 -14.91 12.63 18.41
C ALA A 757 -15.19 11.53 19.44
N ALA A 758 -16.46 11.35 19.82
CA ALA A 758 -16.83 10.38 20.84
C ALA A 758 -16.78 8.96 20.28
N TRP A 759 -15.97 8.09 20.90
CA TRP A 759 -15.94 6.66 20.63
C TRP A 759 -17.30 6.01 20.95
N THR A 760 -17.77 5.15 20.06
CA THR A 760 -19.07 4.51 20.21
C THR A 760 -18.94 3.19 20.97
N ARG A 761 -19.36 3.16 22.23
CA ARG A 761 -19.35 1.95 23.05
C ARG A 761 -20.56 1.05 22.80
N VAL A 762 -20.31 -0.22 22.50
CA VAL A 762 -21.26 -1.31 22.40
C VAL A 762 -21.03 -2.31 23.55
N ASP A 763 -22.11 -2.72 24.22
CA ASP A 763 -22.06 -3.78 25.25
C ASP A 763 -22.32 -5.14 24.60
N LEU A 764 -21.31 -6.02 24.64
CA LEU A 764 -21.34 -7.38 24.07
C LEU A 764 -22.32 -8.30 24.81
N GLY A 765 -22.88 -7.84 25.94
CA GLY A 765 -23.92 -8.55 26.68
C GLY A 765 -23.42 -9.77 27.48
N LEU A 766 -22.11 -10.04 27.44
CA LEU A 766 -21.46 -11.18 28.08
C LEU A 766 -20.47 -10.72 29.16
N ASN A 767 -20.47 -11.40 30.30
CA ASN A 767 -19.47 -11.18 31.35
C ASN A 767 -18.20 -11.95 30.96
N CYS A 768 -17.33 -11.32 30.18
CA CYS A 768 -16.14 -11.92 29.58
C CYS A 768 -15.00 -10.90 29.49
N ASP A 769 -13.81 -11.43 29.23
CA ASP A 769 -12.57 -10.73 28.90
C ASP A 769 -12.34 -10.93 27.39
N ALA A 770 -13.00 -10.10 26.57
CA ALA A 770 -12.82 -10.07 25.13
C ALA A 770 -11.47 -9.44 24.80
N GLY A 771 -10.62 -10.15 24.07
CA GLY A 771 -9.22 -9.78 23.95
C GLY A 771 -8.54 -10.15 22.65
N LEU A 772 -9.17 -10.84 21.71
CA LEU A 772 -8.50 -11.21 20.46
C LEU A 772 -9.46 -11.09 19.29
N PHE A 773 -9.17 -10.18 18.36
CA PHE A 773 -9.85 -10.15 17.07
C PHE A 773 -9.38 -11.31 16.19
N SER A 774 -10.29 -11.87 15.42
CA SER A 774 -10.04 -12.92 14.42
C SER A 774 -11.19 -12.89 13.43
N ASP A 775 -11.01 -13.35 12.20
CA ASP A 775 -12.13 -13.74 11.34
C ASP A 775 -12.27 -15.27 11.44
N VAL A 776 -13.23 -15.73 12.23
CA VAL A 776 -13.40 -17.15 12.53
C VAL A 776 -14.13 -17.88 11.41
N ASP A 777 -15.14 -17.28 10.81
CA ASP A 777 -16.00 -17.94 9.81
C ASP A 777 -15.79 -17.49 8.36
N GLY A 778 -14.89 -16.54 8.13
CA GLY A 778 -14.51 -16.07 6.79
C GLY A 778 -15.56 -15.16 6.16
N ASP A 779 -16.42 -14.51 6.96
CA ASP A 779 -17.45 -13.61 6.45
C ASP A 779 -16.95 -12.16 6.25
N GLY A 780 -15.70 -11.88 6.62
CA GLY A 780 -15.06 -10.58 6.53
C GLY A 780 -15.57 -9.57 7.56
N TRP A 781 -16.36 -10.01 8.56
CA TRP A 781 -16.75 -9.19 9.70
C TRP A 781 -15.91 -9.55 10.92
N ALA A 782 -15.82 -8.61 11.86
CA ALA A 782 -15.03 -8.83 13.05
C ALA A 782 -15.61 -9.90 13.96
N ASP A 783 -14.79 -10.90 14.28
CA ASP A 783 -15.04 -11.78 15.41
C ASP A 783 -14.10 -11.48 16.56
N VAL A 784 -14.54 -11.86 17.76
CA VAL A 784 -13.75 -11.72 18.98
C VAL A 784 -13.76 -13.01 19.78
N LEU A 785 -12.57 -13.48 20.12
CA LEU A 785 -12.38 -14.53 21.11
C LEU A 785 -12.37 -13.90 22.50
N ALA A 786 -13.22 -14.44 23.37
CA ALA A 786 -13.43 -13.91 24.71
C ALA A 786 -13.36 -15.01 25.77
N LEU A 787 -12.63 -14.73 26.84
CA LEU A 787 -12.47 -15.64 27.97
C LEU A 787 -13.48 -15.31 29.06
N ALA A 788 -14.07 -16.32 29.71
CA ALA A 788 -14.99 -16.09 30.81
C ALA A 788 -14.78 -17.10 31.95
N GLY A 789 -13.64 -17.00 32.62
CA GLY A 789 -13.24 -17.95 33.66
C GLY A 789 -12.88 -19.31 33.07
N ASP A 790 -13.79 -20.28 33.17
CA ASP A 790 -13.60 -21.66 32.67
C ASP A 790 -14.19 -21.87 31.27
N LYS A 791 -14.40 -20.79 30.51
CA LYS A 791 -14.99 -20.85 29.18
C LYS A 791 -14.27 -19.97 28.17
N VAL A 792 -14.31 -20.42 26.92
CA VAL A 792 -13.91 -19.65 25.74
C VAL A 792 -15.14 -19.43 24.86
N TYR A 793 -15.35 -18.20 24.46
CA TYR A 793 -16.43 -17.76 23.59
C TYR A 793 -15.85 -17.23 22.28
N TRP A 794 -16.55 -17.52 21.20
CA TRP A 794 -16.48 -16.76 19.96
C TRP A 794 -17.65 -15.79 19.96
N LEU A 795 -17.36 -14.50 19.85
CA LEU A 795 -18.32 -13.42 19.69
C LEU A 795 -18.30 -12.99 18.23
N GLU A 796 -19.44 -13.07 17.57
CA GLU A 796 -19.58 -12.85 16.14
C GLU A 796 -20.33 -11.54 15.92
N ALA A 797 -19.78 -10.61 15.13
CA ALA A 797 -20.53 -9.42 14.75
C ALA A 797 -21.70 -9.84 13.86
N THR A 798 -22.92 -9.34 14.15
CA THR A 798 -24.10 -9.58 13.30
C THR A 798 -24.49 -8.37 12.46
N ALA A 799 -23.62 -7.35 12.47
CA ALA A 799 -23.70 -6.15 11.66
C ALA A 799 -22.28 -5.68 11.37
N SER A 800 -22.01 -5.29 10.12
CA SER A 800 -20.68 -4.85 9.65
C SER A 800 -20.11 -3.66 10.40
N ASP A 801 -20.94 -2.92 11.13
CA ASP A 801 -20.50 -1.79 11.93
C ASP A 801 -20.19 -2.21 13.39
N GLY A 802 -20.31 -3.49 13.76
CA GLY A 802 -20.09 -3.95 15.13
C GLY A 802 -21.15 -3.48 16.13
N SER A 803 -22.31 -2.99 15.67
CA SER A 803 -23.39 -2.53 16.56
C SER A 803 -24.14 -3.66 17.27
N THR A 804 -24.05 -4.90 16.77
CA THR A 804 -24.76 -6.07 17.30
C THR A 804 -23.89 -7.31 17.24
N TRP A 805 -24.00 -8.18 18.25
CA TRP A 805 -23.12 -9.34 18.43
C TRP A 805 -23.89 -10.59 18.86
N SER A 806 -23.39 -11.72 18.39
CA SER A 806 -23.75 -13.10 18.65
C SER A 806 -22.68 -13.73 19.58
N ASN A 807 -22.99 -14.83 20.27
CA ASN A 807 -21.96 -15.57 21.02
C ASN A 807 -22.16 -17.08 20.98
N THR A 808 -21.06 -17.78 20.74
CA THR A 808 -20.95 -19.24 20.69
C THR A 808 -19.92 -19.71 21.71
N VAL A 809 -20.24 -20.75 22.48
CA VAL A 809 -19.29 -21.37 23.41
C VAL A 809 -18.40 -22.33 22.64
N ILE A 810 -17.11 -22.01 22.54
CA ILE A 810 -16.10 -22.84 21.88
C ILE A 810 -15.53 -23.88 22.85
N ASP A 811 -15.24 -23.46 24.07
CA ASP A 811 -14.77 -24.34 25.14
C ASP A 811 -15.58 -24.08 26.40
N ALA A 812 -16.22 -25.13 26.94
CA ALA A 812 -17.04 -25.04 28.13
C ALA A 812 -16.28 -25.39 29.43
N ALA A 813 -15.01 -25.80 29.33
CA ALA A 813 -14.19 -26.23 30.44
C ALA A 813 -12.70 -25.89 30.18
N PHE A 814 -12.42 -24.61 29.96
CA PHE A 814 -11.07 -24.05 29.86
C PHE A 814 -10.33 -24.19 31.21
N PRO A 815 -9.11 -24.74 31.24
CA PRO A 815 -8.31 -24.85 32.46
C PRO A 815 -7.68 -23.51 32.81
N LYS A 816 -8.37 -22.77 33.67
CA LYS A 816 -7.99 -21.41 34.08
C LYS A 816 -6.88 -21.38 35.16
N PRO A 817 -6.14 -20.27 35.28
CA PRO A 817 -5.10 -20.10 36.30
C PRO A 817 -5.68 -19.94 37.73
N ASP A 818 -4.82 -20.06 38.74
CA ASP A 818 -5.19 -20.02 40.16
C ASP A 818 -5.79 -18.66 40.60
N HIS A 819 -5.43 -17.57 39.93
CA HIS A 819 -5.95 -16.22 40.20
C HIS A 819 -7.29 -15.92 39.51
N GLY A 820 -7.79 -16.84 38.67
CA GLY A 820 -9.18 -16.89 38.26
C GLY A 820 -9.42 -16.72 36.76
N ASN A 821 -9.07 -15.57 36.20
CA ASN A 821 -9.25 -15.26 34.78
C ASN A 821 -7.89 -15.19 34.09
N PRO A 822 -7.71 -15.88 32.95
CA PRO A 822 -6.49 -15.78 32.15
C PRO A 822 -6.36 -14.38 31.53
N GLN A 823 -5.13 -13.88 31.45
CA GLN A 823 -4.78 -12.59 30.84
C GLN A 823 -3.92 -12.75 29.57
N GLY A 824 -3.37 -13.95 29.34
CA GLY A 824 -2.57 -14.27 28.17
C GLY A 824 -3.38 -14.81 27.01
N TYR A 825 -3.33 -14.11 25.89
CA TYR A 825 -3.88 -14.54 24.61
C TYR A 825 -3.06 -13.93 23.46
N ARG A 826 -2.93 -14.70 22.38
CA ARG A 826 -2.30 -14.32 21.12
C ARG A 826 -2.87 -15.16 19.98
N SER A 827 -2.77 -14.67 18.75
CA SER A 827 -2.86 -15.48 17.53
C SER A 827 -1.52 -15.40 16.79
N ALA A 828 -1.16 -16.48 16.10
CA ALA A 828 -0.02 -16.52 15.20
C ALA A 828 -0.14 -17.75 14.29
N GLN A 829 0.56 -17.74 13.16
CA GLN A 829 0.76 -18.92 12.33
C GLN A 829 1.76 -19.85 13.03
N ILE A 830 1.28 -20.73 13.91
CA ILE A 830 2.14 -21.62 14.71
C ILE A 830 2.42 -22.92 13.95
N LEU A 831 1.45 -23.39 13.18
CA LEU A 831 1.58 -24.53 12.29
C LEU A 831 1.64 -24.01 10.85
N GLU A 832 2.40 -24.69 9.99
CA GLU A 832 2.47 -24.34 8.57
C GLU A 832 1.09 -24.52 7.88
N GLY A 833 0.63 -23.48 7.18
CA GLY A 833 -0.61 -23.45 6.40
C GLY A 833 -1.92 -23.38 7.20
N GLY A 834 -3.02 -23.07 6.51
CA GLY A 834 -4.35 -22.91 7.12
C GLY A 834 -4.51 -21.61 7.92
N ARG A 835 -5.59 -21.50 8.70
CA ARG A 835 -5.84 -20.32 9.56
C ARG A 835 -4.85 -20.23 10.73
N PRO A 836 -4.47 -19.01 11.16
CA PRO A 836 -3.64 -18.83 12.36
C PRO A 836 -4.21 -19.49 13.60
N GLU A 837 -3.35 -20.11 14.40
CA GLU A 837 -3.70 -20.70 15.67
C GLU A 837 -3.98 -19.66 16.75
N ILE A 838 -4.84 -20.04 17.70
CA ILE A 838 -5.15 -19.23 18.88
C ILE A 838 -4.45 -19.83 20.10
N LEU A 839 -3.64 -19.01 20.77
CA LEU A 839 -2.92 -19.36 22.00
C LEU A 839 -3.61 -18.73 23.20
N LEU A 840 -4.03 -19.54 24.17
CA LEU A 840 -4.67 -19.08 25.41
C LEU A 840 -3.90 -19.60 26.62
N ASN A 841 -3.44 -18.68 27.48
CA ASN A 841 -2.63 -19.01 28.64
C ASN A 841 -3.53 -19.25 29.87
N GLY A 842 -3.67 -20.51 30.26
CA GLY A 842 -4.45 -20.95 31.41
C GLY A 842 -3.59 -21.35 32.61
N ASP A 843 -3.87 -22.51 33.21
CA ASP A 843 -2.90 -23.21 34.09
C ASP A 843 -1.69 -23.79 33.33
N SER A 844 -1.83 -23.83 32.00
CA SER A 844 -0.92 -24.28 30.97
C SER A 844 -1.18 -23.41 29.73
N LEU A 845 -0.23 -23.31 28.81
CA LEU A 845 -0.47 -22.71 27.51
C LEU A 845 -1.18 -23.71 26.59
N TYR A 846 -2.30 -23.29 26.02
CA TYR A 846 -3.12 -24.08 25.11
C TYR A 846 -3.12 -23.49 23.71
N LEU A 847 -2.93 -24.35 22.73
CA LEU A 847 -3.07 -24.06 21.31
C LEU A 847 -4.43 -24.57 20.83
N TYR A 848 -5.15 -23.69 20.14
CA TYR A 848 -6.43 -23.97 19.50
C TYR A 848 -6.30 -23.84 17.98
N THR A 849 -6.83 -24.84 17.28
CA THR A 849 -6.96 -24.79 15.81
C THR A 849 -8.43 -24.56 15.45
N VAL A 850 -8.67 -23.54 14.64
CA VAL A 850 -10.00 -23.19 14.11
C VAL A 850 -10.34 -24.18 12.99
N PRO A 851 -11.54 -24.82 12.99
CA PRO A 851 -11.95 -25.66 11.87
C PRO A 851 -12.12 -24.85 10.59
N GLU A 852 -11.46 -25.28 9.50
CA GLU A 852 -11.57 -24.64 8.17
C GLU A 852 -12.99 -24.64 7.59
N THR A 853 -13.84 -25.58 8.02
CA THR A 853 -15.23 -25.67 7.58
C THR A 853 -16.17 -25.73 8.76
N SER A 854 -17.16 -24.83 8.74
CA SER A 854 -18.24 -24.75 9.72
C SER A 854 -17.78 -24.60 11.19
N PRO A 855 -16.94 -23.60 11.52
CA PRO A 855 -16.46 -23.35 12.89
C PRO A 855 -17.59 -23.17 13.92
N GLU A 856 -18.77 -22.72 13.48
CA GLU A 856 -20.00 -22.53 14.27
C GLU A 856 -20.62 -23.84 14.76
N THR A 857 -20.28 -24.95 14.12
CA THR A 857 -20.73 -26.28 14.55
C THR A 857 -19.82 -26.89 15.63
N GLY A 858 -18.73 -26.19 15.99
CA GLY A 858 -17.74 -26.58 17.00
C GLY A 858 -16.65 -27.50 16.46
N GLY A 859 -15.99 -28.26 17.35
CA GLY A 859 -14.93 -29.20 16.96
C GLY A 859 -13.52 -28.63 16.96
N TRP A 860 -13.33 -27.46 17.55
CA TRP A 860 -12.02 -26.83 17.73
C TRP A 860 -11.10 -27.77 18.52
N SER A 861 -9.91 -28.01 17.97
CA SER A 861 -8.89 -28.79 18.66
C SER A 861 -8.28 -27.96 19.78
N ARG A 862 -8.03 -28.56 20.93
CA ARG A 862 -7.31 -27.92 22.05
C ARG A 862 -6.17 -28.82 22.51
N VAL A 863 -4.95 -28.31 22.42
CA VAL A 863 -3.74 -29.02 22.82
C VAL A 863 -2.99 -28.22 23.87
N ALA A 864 -2.66 -28.83 24.99
CA ALA A 864 -1.71 -28.24 25.94
C ALA A 864 -0.31 -28.37 25.35
N ILE A 865 0.34 -27.25 25.06
CA ILE A 865 1.70 -27.21 24.48
C ILE A 865 2.76 -26.88 25.53
N VAL A 866 2.43 -26.06 26.54
CA VAL A 866 3.35 -25.76 27.66
C VAL A 866 2.64 -25.96 28.99
N ALA A 867 3.08 -26.92 29.80
CA ALA A 867 2.53 -27.15 31.12
C ALA A 867 3.02 -26.12 32.15
N GLU A 868 2.30 -25.91 33.26
CA GLU A 868 2.78 -25.13 34.42
C GLU A 868 3.12 -23.67 34.07
N SER A 869 2.17 -22.96 33.45
CA SER A 869 2.20 -21.51 33.23
C SER A 869 1.34 -20.77 34.26
N ASN A 870 1.46 -19.44 34.35
CA ASN A 870 0.70 -18.62 35.31
C ASN A 870 -0.57 -17.98 34.72
N GLY A 871 -0.82 -18.11 33.43
CA GLY A 871 -1.96 -17.49 32.75
C GLY A 871 -1.79 -16.02 32.39
N GLU A 872 -0.57 -15.48 32.48
CA GLU A 872 -0.22 -14.10 32.11
C GLU A 872 0.33 -14.02 30.66
N GLY A 873 1.24 -13.08 30.36
CA GLY A 873 1.74 -12.83 29.00
C GLY A 873 2.32 -14.05 28.27
N ILE A 874 2.24 -14.00 26.94
CA ILE A 874 2.80 -14.98 26.00
C ILE A 874 3.70 -14.19 25.05
N GLY A 875 4.97 -14.58 24.94
CA GLY A 875 5.84 -14.16 23.84
C GLY A 875 5.80 -15.19 22.72
N ILE A 876 5.85 -14.74 21.46
CA ILE A 876 5.92 -15.59 20.26
C ILE A 876 7.06 -15.08 19.38
N GLY A 877 7.87 -15.99 18.85
CA GLY A 877 9.00 -15.68 17.97
C GLY A 877 9.87 -16.92 17.76
N ASP A 878 10.60 -17.01 16.65
CA ASP A 878 11.53 -18.11 16.39
C ASP A 878 12.80 -17.93 17.25
N ILE A 879 12.85 -18.58 18.42
CA ILE A 879 13.93 -18.37 19.39
C ILE A 879 15.21 -19.08 18.94
N ASP A 880 15.09 -20.16 18.19
CA ASP A 880 16.22 -21.03 17.87
C ASP A 880 16.62 -21.10 16.40
N GLY A 881 15.97 -20.32 15.55
CA GLY A 881 16.32 -20.10 14.16
C GLY A 881 15.96 -21.29 13.28
N ASP A 882 14.95 -22.09 13.66
CA ASP A 882 14.51 -23.25 12.87
C ASP A 882 13.30 -22.98 11.96
N GLY A 883 12.82 -21.73 11.94
CA GLY A 883 11.74 -21.26 11.08
C GLY A 883 10.34 -21.49 11.66
N ASP A 884 10.21 -22.28 12.71
CA ASP A 884 8.94 -22.46 13.43
C ASP A 884 8.82 -21.42 14.56
N LEU A 885 7.66 -20.74 14.67
CA LEU A 885 7.45 -19.81 15.78
C LEU A 885 7.38 -20.55 17.13
N ASP A 886 8.27 -20.18 18.05
CA ASP A 886 8.31 -20.67 19.42
C ASP A 886 7.46 -19.82 20.38
N VAL A 887 7.34 -20.29 21.62
CA VAL A 887 6.58 -19.57 22.66
C VAL A 887 7.36 -19.42 23.96
N ALA A 888 7.27 -18.24 24.58
CA ALA A 888 7.80 -17.96 25.91
C ALA A 888 6.68 -17.60 26.89
N VAL A 889 6.75 -18.17 28.10
CA VAL A 889 5.76 -17.95 29.16
C VAL A 889 6.40 -17.90 30.54
N ALA A 890 5.74 -17.18 31.44
CA ALA A 890 6.03 -17.25 32.85
C ALA A 890 5.66 -18.63 33.44
N HIS A 891 6.53 -19.14 34.30
CA HIS A 891 6.43 -20.45 34.91
C HIS A 891 5.82 -20.41 36.32
N ASN A 892 4.86 -21.32 36.58
CA ASN A 892 4.13 -21.40 37.85
C ASN A 892 4.05 -22.82 38.42
N GLY A 893 5.12 -23.60 38.31
CA GLY A 893 5.16 -24.99 38.76
C GLY A 893 6.34 -25.31 39.68
N PRO A 894 6.44 -26.56 40.15
CA PRO A 894 7.58 -27.02 40.93
C PRO A 894 8.79 -27.39 40.06
N SER A 895 8.67 -27.38 38.73
CA SER A 895 9.73 -27.82 37.82
C SER A 895 10.86 -26.82 37.67
N LEU A 896 10.60 -25.53 37.84
CA LEU A 896 11.59 -24.47 37.97
C LEU A 896 11.31 -23.63 39.25
N PRO A 897 12.21 -22.73 39.66
CA PRO A 897 11.92 -21.79 40.73
C PRO A 897 10.65 -20.96 40.42
N GLU A 898 9.81 -20.74 41.43
CA GLU A 898 8.61 -19.88 41.33
C GLU A 898 9.00 -18.48 40.84
N GLY A 899 8.25 -17.95 39.86
CA GLY A 899 8.60 -16.70 39.19
C GLY A 899 9.83 -16.88 38.29
N SER A 900 9.81 -17.83 37.36
CA SER A 900 10.82 -17.93 36.29
C SER A 900 10.16 -17.82 34.93
N VAL A 901 10.96 -17.57 33.89
CA VAL A 901 10.52 -17.60 32.50
C VAL A 901 11.16 -18.79 31.80
N LYS A 902 10.40 -19.40 30.91
CA LYS A 902 10.83 -20.50 30.07
C LYS A 902 10.32 -20.26 28.66
N TRP A 903 11.03 -20.82 27.70
CA TRP A 903 10.56 -20.92 26.34
C TRP A 903 10.33 -22.38 25.96
N ALA A 904 9.54 -22.62 24.92
CA ALA A 904 9.19 -23.94 24.44
C ALA A 904 9.38 -24.02 22.93
N ARG A 905 10.20 -24.99 22.49
CA ARG A 905 10.48 -25.27 21.09
C ARG A 905 9.27 -25.87 20.40
N ASN A 906 8.80 -25.24 19.33
CA ASN A 906 7.81 -25.78 18.42
C ASN A 906 8.41 -26.94 17.61
N PRO A 907 7.82 -28.14 17.62
CA PRO A 907 8.32 -29.27 16.85
C PRO A 907 7.69 -29.36 15.44
N GLY A 908 7.22 -28.25 14.88
CA GLY A 908 6.42 -28.21 13.65
C GLY A 908 5.07 -28.94 13.73
N ASN A 909 4.54 -29.17 14.94
CA ASN A 909 3.25 -29.85 15.13
C ASN A 909 2.59 -29.59 16.49
N ALA A 910 1.25 -29.72 16.53
CA ALA A 910 0.45 -29.61 17.75
C ALA A 910 0.20 -30.98 18.45
N THR A 911 1.25 -31.79 18.68
CA THR A 911 1.09 -33.08 19.39
C THR A 911 1.62 -33.09 20.83
N GLY A 912 0.83 -32.50 21.73
CA GLY A 912 1.09 -32.55 23.17
C GLY A 912 2.13 -31.52 23.63
N LEU A 913 2.81 -31.82 24.74
CA LEU A 913 3.73 -30.87 25.37
C LEU A 913 5.03 -30.74 24.56
N TRP A 914 5.38 -29.50 24.28
CA TRP A 914 6.62 -29.09 23.65
C TRP A 914 7.80 -29.17 24.61
N THR A 915 9.02 -29.19 24.05
CA THR A 915 10.24 -29.22 24.85
C THR A 915 10.49 -27.83 25.42
N THR A 916 10.66 -27.72 26.74
CA THR A 916 10.84 -26.43 27.42
C THR A 916 12.26 -26.23 27.93
N HIS A 917 12.72 -24.99 27.88
CA HIS A 917 14.05 -24.56 28.30
C HIS A 917 13.94 -23.38 29.27
N ALA A 918 14.77 -23.38 30.32
CA ALA A 918 14.76 -22.31 31.31
C ALA A 918 15.53 -21.09 30.77
N VAL A 919 14.90 -19.92 30.81
CA VAL A 919 15.49 -18.64 30.43
C VAL A 919 16.17 -18.02 31.65
N GLY A 920 15.39 -17.71 32.67
CA GLY A 920 15.90 -17.02 33.86
C GLY A 920 14.88 -16.88 34.98
N GLY A 921 15.39 -16.51 36.16
CA GLY A 921 14.57 -16.26 37.35
C GLY A 921 14.27 -14.78 37.55
N ILE A 922 13.08 -14.51 38.09
CA ILE A 922 12.61 -13.20 38.54
C ILE A 922 13.13 -12.93 39.95
N ALA A 923 13.47 -11.66 40.26
CA ALA A 923 14.22 -11.33 41.47
C ALA A 923 13.31 -11.06 42.67
N ASN A 924 12.21 -10.33 42.47
CA ASN A 924 11.43 -9.76 43.57
C ASN A 924 9.95 -10.15 43.60
N GLY A 925 9.39 -10.65 42.49
CA GLY A 925 7.96 -10.89 42.31
C GLY A 925 7.61 -12.02 41.36
N TYR A 926 6.50 -11.87 40.64
CA TYR A 926 6.05 -12.78 39.60
C TYR A 926 6.36 -12.17 38.23
N ALA A 927 6.66 -13.01 37.23
CA ALA A 927 6.68 -12.56 35.85
C ALA A 927 5.23 -12.32 35.39
N ASP A 928 4.95 -11.18 34.77
CA ASP A 928 3.62 -10.83 34.26
C ASP A 928 3.61 -10.82 32.73
N ARG A 929 4.20 -9.80 32.10
CA ARG A 929 4.29 -9.75 30.63
C ARG A 929 5.56 -10.42 30.13
N VAL A 930 5.45 -11.06 28.96
CA VAL A 930 6.54 -11.71 28.25
C VAL A 930 6.41 -11.34 26.77
N ALA A 931 7.50 -10.90 26.16
CA ALA A 931 7.60 -10.64 24.72
C ALA A 931 8.90 -11.24 24.20
N ILE A 932 8.94 -11.53 22.89
CA ILE A 932 10.13 -11.99 22.16
C ILE A 932 10.41 -10.95 21.08
N ALA A 933 11.64 -10.46 21.01
CA ALA A 933 12.08 -9.50 20.01
C ALA A 933 13.61 -9.49 19.92
N GLU A 934 14.17 -9.12 18.78
CA GLU A 934 15.60 -8.84 18.69
C GLU A 934 15.89 -7.42 19.18
N LEU A 935 16.75 -7.29 20.19
CA LEU A 935 17.01 -6.05 20.92
C LEU A 935 18.44 -5.53 20.75
N ASN A 936 19.37 -6.34 20.23
CA ASN A 936 20.79 -5.98 20.23
C ASN A 936 21.52 -6.18 18.88
N GLY A 937 20.76 -6.52 17.82
CA GLY A 937 21.26 -6.65 16.46
C GLY A 937 22.24 -7.80 16.25
N ASP A 938 22.19 -8.85 17.08
CA ASP A 938 23.04 -10.03 16.96
C ASP A 938 22.40 -11.20 16.19
N GLY A 939 21.20 -10.98 15.68
CA GLY A 939 20.41 -11.90 14.86
C GLY A 939 19.69 -12.97 15.66
N ARG A 940 19.53 -12.82 16.99
CA ARG A 940 18.86 -13.82 17.84
C ARG A 940 17.79 -13.17 18.70
N PRO A 941 16.51 -13.63 18.65
CA PRO A 941 15.46 -13.03 19.46
C PRO A 941 15.69 -13.20 20.97
N ASP A 942 15.59 -12.08 21.67
CA ASP A 942 15.68 -11.95 23.12
C ASP A 942 14.30 -12.02 23.78
N ILE A 943 14.27 -12.10 25.12
CA ILE A 943 13.02 -12.21 25.89
C ILE A 943 12.87 -11.07 26.88
N VAL A 944 11.84 -10.23 26.71
CA VAL A 944 11.49 -9.13 27.63
C VAL A 944 10.47 -9.60 28.67
N VAL A 945 10.67 -9.22 29.93
CA VAL A 945 9.80 -9.65 31.03
C VAL A 945 9.57 -8.52 32.04
N THR A 946 8.32 -8.34 32.47
CA THR A 946 7.99 -7.43 33.59
C THR A 946 7.76 -8.18 34.91
N GLU A 947 8.15 -7.53 36.01
CA GLU A 947 7.81 -7.97 37.37
C GLU A 947 6.50 -7.37 37.86
N GLU A 948 5.58 -8.23 38.30
CA GLU A 948 4.43 -7.83 39.10
C GLU A 948 4.73 -7.96 40.60
N GLY A 949 4.28 -6.97 41.37
CA GLY A 949 3.98 -7.23 42.76
C GLY A 949 3.10 -6.20 43.47
N GLN A 950 2.73 -6.54 44.71
CA GLN A 950 1.69 -5.82 45.45
C GLN A 950 2.20 -4.61 46.26
N SER A 951 3.51 -4.36 46.26
CA SER A 951 4.14 -3.25 47.01
C SER A 951 4.05 -1.95 46.22
N LEU A 952 3.77 -0.83 46.91
CA LEU A 952 3.89 0.51 46.35
C LEU A 952 5.34 1.00 46.27
N ALA A 953 6.32 0.22 46.73
CA ALA A 953 7.73 0.60 46.62
C ALA A 953 8.23 0.41 45.18
N PRO A 954 9.14 1.28 44.70
CA PRO A 954 9.76 1.13 43.39
C PRO A 954 10.90 0.10 43.44
N GLU A 955 10.53 -1.17 43.59
CA GLU A 955 11.46 -2.31 43.74
C GLU A 955 11.24 -3.40 42.68
N TRP A 956 10.36 -3.14 41.71
CA TRP A 956 9.98 -4.04 40.63
C TRP A 956 10.75 -3.67 39.37
N SER A 957 11.12 -4.65 38.56
CA SER A 957 11.94 -4.39 37.37
C SER A 957 11.32 -4.92 36.09
N THR A 958 11.71 -4.29 34.99
CA THR A 958 11.62 -4.87 33.65
C THR A 958 13.02 -5.35 33.26
N TYR A 959 13.09 -6.57 32.73
CA TYR A 959 14.32 -7.18 32.26
C TYR A 959 14.19 -7.53 30.78
N TRP A 960 15.33 -7.65 30.12
CA TRP A 960 15.45 -8.47 28.92
C TRP A 960 16.54 -9.52 29.14
N PHE A 961 16.34 -10.68 28.52
CA PHE A 961 17.26 -11.81 28.58
C PHE A 961 17.86 -11.99 27.20
N GLU A 962 19.17 -11.77 27.10
CA GLU A 962 19.98 -11.98 25.90
C GLU A 962 20.10 -13.48 25.59
N ALA A 963 19.70 -13.86 24.38
CA ALA A 963 19.77 -15.22 23.89
C ALA A 963 21.22 -15.66 23.67
N PRO A 964 21.66 -16.79 24.26
CA PRO A 964 22.94 -17.37 23.89
C PRO A 964 22.87 -17.95 22.47
N ALA A 965 24.02 -18.18 21.82
CA ALA A 965 24.09 -18.82 20.50
C ALA A 965 23.42 -20.22 20.40
N ASP A 966 23.13 -20.85 21.54
CA ASP A 966 22.31 -22.06 21.64
C ASP A 966 21.27 -21.81 22.76
N PRO A 967 20.05 -21.36 22.42
CA PRO A 967 19.03 -20.92 23.38
C PRO A 967 18.51 -22.05 24.28
N ALA A 968 18.78 -23.31 23.92
CA ALA A 968 18.48 -24.47 24.74
C ALA A 968 19.38 -24.57 25.98
N GLN A 969 20.50 -23.84 26.01
CA GLN A 969 21.39 -23.73 27.16
C GLN A 969 20.86 -22.70 28.17
N SER A 970 21.04 -22.99 29.46
CA SER A 970 20.52 -22.17 30.57
C SER A 970 21.47 -21.01 30.96
N ASN A 971 22.11 -20.38 29.97
CA ASN A 971 23.11 -19.32 30.16
C ASN A 971 22.73 -17.98 29.54
N TRP A 972 21.43 -17.72 29.40
CA TRP A 972 20.88 -16.40 29.03
C TRP A 972 21.43 -15.29 29.93
N ILE A 973 21.78 -14.15 29.33
CA ILE A 973 22.34 -13.01 30.08
C ILE A 973 21.19 -12.06 30.42
N ARG A 974 20.96 -11.84 31.71
CA ARG A 974 19.90 -10.93 32.16
C ARG A 974 20.41 -9.49 32.23
N HIS A 975 19.73 -8.61 31.50
CA HIS A 975 19.89 -7.17 31.57
C HIS A 975 18.70 -6.55 32.29
N THR A 976 18.95 -5.50 33.09
CA THR A 976 17.88 -4.76 33.76
C THR A 976 17.65 -3.48 33.00
N LEU A 977 16.47 -3.34 32.38
CA LEU A 977 16.06 -2.12 31.69
C LEU A 977 15.82 -1.01 32.71
N VAL A 978 14.92 -1.28 33.67
CA VAL A 978 14.53 -0.32 34.70
C VAL A 978 14.10 -1.03 35.99
N THR A 979 14.35 -0.38 37.13
CA THR A 979 13.71 -0.71 38.41
C THR A 979 12.85 0.45 38.87
N GLN A 980 11.55 0.22 38.96
CA GLN A 980 10.52 1.23 39.22
C GLN A 980 9.33 0.63 39.98
N HIS A 981 8.17 1.29 39.94
CA HIS A 981 6.95 0.71 40.50
C HIS A 981 6.46 -0.48 39.66
N THR A 982 5.50 -1.25 40.19
CA THR A 982 5.03 -2.48 39.51
C THR A 982 4.51 -2.14 38.11
N SER A 983 5.00 -2.87 37.11
CA SER A 983 4.65 -2.68 35.71
C SER A 983 3.98 -3.95 35.23
N ASN A 984 2.66 -3.86 35.05
CA ASN A 984 1.85 -4.98 34.61
C ASN A 984 1.53 -4.88 33.11
N ALA A 985 2.01 -3.83 32.46
CA ALA A 985 1.85 -3.59 31.04
C ALA A 985 3.20 -3.41 30.35
N MET A 986 3.37 -4.13 29.25
CA MET A 986 4.51 -4.04 28.36
C MET A 986 4.11 -4.51 26.97
N ASP A 987 4.72 -3.89 25.97
CA ASP A 987 4.75 -4.33 24.58
C ASP A 987 6.13 -4.00 24.00
N VAL A 988 6.43 -4.53 22.81
CA VAL A 988 7.65 -4.25 22.06
C VAL A 988 7.29 -3.95 20.62
N GLU A 989 7.85 -2.88 20.07
CA GLU A 989 7.56 -2.41 18.72
C GLU A 989 8.63 -1.40 18.30
N ASP A 990 8.89 -1.23 17.01
CA ASP A 990 9.72 -0.14 16.49
C ASP A 990 8.88 1.16 16.52
N MET A 991 9.05 2.00 17.55
CA MET A 991 8.15 3.15 17.78
C MET A 991 8.60 4.42 17.04
N ASP A 992 9.88 4.51 16.68
CA ASP A 992 10.44 5.63 15.94
C ASP A 992 10.81 5.30 14.48
N ASN A 993 10.52 4.09 14.02
CA ASN A 993 10.72 3.62 12.65
C ASN A 993 12.19 3.72 12.20
N ASP A 994 13.12 3.46 13.13
CA ASP A 994 14.55 3.43 12.84
C ASP A 994 15.09 2.00 12.56
N GLY A 995 14.20 1.00 12.64
CA GLY A 995 14.48 -0.41 12.37
C GLY A 995 14.85 -1.21 13.61
N ASP A 996 15.02 -0.58 14.78
CA ASP A 996 15.26 -1.26 16.04
C ASP A 996 13.99 -1.41 16.89
N ILE A 997 13.96 -2.45 17.74
CA ILE A 997 12.78 -2.74 18.56
C ILE A 997 12.88 -2.03 19.91
N ASP A 998 11.88 -1.20 20.20
CA ASP A 998 11.71 -0.52 21.48
C ASP A 998 10.92 -1.33 22.50
N ILE A 999 10.98 -0.89 23.75
CA ILE A 999 10.20 -1.48 24.84
C ILE A 999 9.24 -0.45 25.43
N ILE A 1000 7.94 -0.70 25.34
CA ILE A 1000 6.91 0.13 25.95
C ILE A 1000 6.62 -0.43 27.35
N VAL A 1001 6.60 0.43 28.38
CA VAL A 1001 6.34 0.02 29.77
C VAL A 1001 5.35 0.95 30.44
N GLY A 1002 4.27 0.37 30.97
CA GLY A 1002 3.26 1.07 31.79
C GLY A 1002 3.33 0.68 33.26
N GLU A 1003 3.37 1.66 34.16
CA GLU A 1003 3.25 1.43 35.60
C GLU A 1003 1.78 1.25 36.03
N HIS A 1004 1.50 0.16 36.76
CA HIS A 1004 0.20 -0.06 37.40
C HIS A 1004 0.05 0.76 38.68
N ARG A 1005 1.15 1.13 39.35
CA ARG A 1005 1.11 1.91 40.60
C ARG A 1005 2.23 2.94 40.65
N GLY A 1006 2.14 3.85 41.62
CA GLY A 1006 3.23 4.79 41.91
C GLY A 1006 3.03 6.10 41.18
N THR A 1007 3.91 6.40 40.21
CA THR A 1007 3.75 7.58 39.35
C THR A 1007 2.81 7.33 38.17
N GLU A 1008 2.42 6.07 37.93
CA GLU A 1008 1.53 5.68 36.84
C GLU A 1008 2.08 6.23 35.51
N LYS A 1009 3.37 5.98 35.33
CA LYS A 1009 4.17 6.44 34.20
C LYS A 1009 4.02 5.46 33.04
N LEU A 1010 3.81 6.01 31.84
CA LEU A 1010 3.92 5.31 30.57
C LEU A 1010 5.18 5.81 29.85
N SER A 1011 6.00 4.90 29.35
CA SER A 1011 7.25 5.25 28.68
C SER A 1011 7.56 4.30 27.54
N VAL A 1012 8.12 4.84 26.47
CA VAL A 1012 8.84 4.09 25.43
C VAL A 1012 10.31 4.12 25.80
N TRP A 1013 10.97 2.98 25.74
CA TRP A 1013 12.41 2.86 25.90
C TRP A 1013 13.02 2.67 24.52
N GLU A 1014 13.44 3.80 23.94
CA GLU A 1014 14.08 3.95 22.63
C GLU A 1014 15.40 3.18 22.62
N ASN A 1015 15.55 2.22 21.72
CA ASN A 1015 16.75 1.40 21.58
C ASN A 1015 17.78 2.12 20.68
N ASP A 1016 18.98 1.54 20.54
CA ASP A 1016 20.00 2.03 19.59
C ASP A 1016 20.52 0.91 18.68
N GLY A 1017 19.72 -0.14 18.53
CA GLY A 1017 20.02 -1.39 17.84
C GLY A 1017 21.08 -2.26 18.56
N ALA A 1018 21.71 -1.77 19.62
CA ALA A 1018 22.75 -2.49 20.37
C ALA A 1018 22.33 -2.79 21.82
N GLY A 1019 21.04 -2.67 22.12
CA GLY A 1019 20.46 -2.94 23.44
C GLY A 1019 20.74 -1.84 24.47
N ASN A 1020 21.07 -0.60 24.03
CA ASN A 1020 21.21 0.55 24.93
C ASN A 1020 19.97 1.44 24.85
N PHE A 1021 19.18 1.41 25.91
CA PHE A 1021 17.89 2.07 25.92
C PHE A 1021 17.92 3.49 26.52
N THR A 1022 17.19 4.41 25.89
CA THR A 1022 16.89 5.76 26.37
C THR A 1022 15.41 5.90 26.70
N GLU A 1023 15.09 6.36 27.91
CA GLU A 1023 13.70 6.52 28.34
C GLU A 1023 13.05 7.77 27.73
N GLN A 1024 11.98 7.58 26.98
CA GLN A 1024 11.04 8.61 26.52
C GLN A 1024 9.73 8.51 27.29
N VAL A 1025 9.43 9.52 28.11
CA VAL A 1025 8.21 9.53 28.92
C VAL A 1025 7.04 10.05 28.10
N VAL A 1026 6.08 9.17 27.83
CA VAL A 1026 4.82 9.49 27.12
C VAL A 1026 3.86 10.25 28.04
N ASP A 1027 3.59 9.71 29.23
CA ASP A 1027 2.65 10.32 30.18
C ASP A 1027 2.88 9.86 31.63
N THR A 1028 2.24 10.55 32.58
CA THR A 1028 2.25 10.21 34.00
C THR A 1028 0.89 10.44 34.65
N GLY A 1029 0.58 9.66 35.70
CA GLY A 1029 -0.66 9.78 36.46
C GLY A 1029 -1.87 9.11 35.81
N LYS A 1030 -1.63 8.12 34.93
CA LYS A 1030 -2.66 7.29 34.31
C LYS A 1030 -2.25 5.84 34.39
N GLU A 1031 -3.00 5.07 35.17
CA GLU A 1031 -2.70 3.68 35.46
C GLU A 1031 -2.68 2.80 34.20
N SER A 1032 -1.71 1.88 34.13
CA SER A 1032 -1.61 0.86 33.09
C SER A 1032 -1.41 -0.55 33.68
N HIS A 1033 -2.32 -1.50 33.42
CA HIS A 1033 -2.22 -2.88 33.96
C HIS A 1033 -2.22 -3.99 32.91
N LEU A 1034 -2.99 -3.90 31.82
CA LEU A 1034 -2.92 -4.85 30.70
C LEU A 1034 -2.50 -4.15 29.40
N GLY A 1035 -2.15 -2.88 29.56
CA GLY A 1035 -2.29 -1.84 28.58
C GLY A 1035 -1.07 -0.94 28.53
N ALA A 1036 -0.48 -0.91 27.36
CA ALA A 1036 0.63 -0.12 26.84
C ALA A 1036 0.93 -0.72 25.47
N ARG A 1037 -0.14 -1.11 24.75
CA ARG A 1037 -0.05 -1.92 23.54
C ARG A 1037 0.03 -1.00 22.34
N ALA A 1038 0.95 -1.30 21.45
CA ALA A 1038 1.14 -0.55 20.22
C ALA A 1038 0.08 -0.98 19.18
N ALA A 1039 -0.53 0.00 18.51
CA ALA A 1039 -1.34 -0.18 17.31
C ALA A 1039 -1.51 1.18 16.63
N ASP A 1040 -1.40 1.23 15.31
CA ASP A 1040 -1.80 2.41 14.54
C ASP A 1040 -3.33 2.50 14.50
N LEU A 1041 -3.95 3.36 15.33
CA LEU A 1041 -5.41 3.42 15.43
C LEU A 1041 -6.03 4.36 14.40
N ASP A 1042 -5.29 5.36 13.91
CA ASP A 1042 -5.79 6.33 12.93
C ASP A 1042 -5.19 6.21 11.52
N ASP A 1043 -4.47 5.11 11.25
CA ASP A 1043 -3.91 4.72 9.94
C ASP A 1043 -2.95 5.79 9.40
N ASP A 1044 -2.22 6.43 10.31
CA ASP A 1044 -1.35 7.57 10.00
C ASP A 1044 0.12 7.17 9.86
N GLY A 1045 0.45 5.92 10.17
CA GLY A 1045 1.76 5.33 10.03
C GLY A 1045 2.60 5.32 11.30
N ASP A 1046 2.16 5.97 12.38
CA ASP A 1046 2.82 5.88 13.67
C ASP A 1046 2.01 5.06 14.70
N PHE A 1047 2.72 4.39 15.60
CA PHE A 1047 2.07 3.52 16.58
C PHE A 1047 1.49 4.31 17.75
N ASP A 1048 0.19 4.13 17.98
CA ASP A 1048 -0.49 4.62 19.17
C ASP A 1048 -0.41 3.64 20.33
N LEU A 1049 -0.66 4.14 21.54
CA LEU A 1049 -0.66 3.30 22.74
C LEU A 1049 -2.06 3.19 23.33
N VAL A 1050 -2.50 1.95 23.59
CA VAL A 1050 -3.80 1.68 24.24
C VAL A 1050 -3.60 1.05 25.61
N SER A 1051 -4.34 1.55 26.61
CA SER A 1051 -4.27 0.98 27.97
C SER A 1051 -5.58 0.86 28.73
N ILE A 1052 -5.63 -0.17 29.59
CA ILE A 1052 -6.68 -0.40 30.57
C ILE A 1052 -6.12 -0.52 31.99
N CYS A 1053 -6.95 -0.10 32.94
CA CYS A 1053 -6.61 0.03 34.35
C CYS A 1053 -7.20 -1.09 35.22
N TRP A 1054 -6.61 -1.33 36.39
CA TRP A 1054 -7.10 -2.28 37.38
C TRP A 1054 -7.75 -1.60 38.60
N ASP A 1055 -7.07 -0.62 39.18
CA ASP A 1055 -7.58 0.15 40.32
C ASP A 1055 -8.62 1.18 39.84
N ASP A 1056 -8.33 1.91 38.76
CA ASP A 1056 -9.20 2.85 38.06
C ASP A 1056 -9.90 2.20 36.85
N TYR A 1057 -10.39 0.97 37.04
CA TYR A 1057 -11.00 0.09 36.03
C TYR A 1057 -12.08 0.71 35.12
N GLN A 1058 -12.65 1.85 35.50
CA GLN A 1058 -13.60 2.58 34.67
C GLN A 1058 -12.96 3.14 33.40
N ASN A 1059 -11.64 3.31 33.41
CA ASN A 1059 -10.89 3.98 32.37
C ASN A 1059 -10.44 3.03 31.25
N LEU A 1060 -10.46 3.57 30.03
CA LEU A 1060 -9.78 3.09 28.83
C LEU A 1060 -9.07 4.30 28.21
N HIS A 1061 -7.76 4.17 28.01
CA HIS A 1061 -6.85 5.22 27.61
C HIS A 1061 -6.30 4.95 26.21
N VAL A 1062 -6.16 6.01 25.42
CA VAL A 1062 -5.40 6.04 24.17
C VAL A 1062 -4.40 7.21 24.27
N TRP A 1063 -3.17 7.00 23.84
CA TRP A 1063 -2.21 8.06 23.54
C TRP A 1063 -1.91 7.97 22.07
N ARG A 1064 -2.44 8.93 21.34
CA ARG A 1064 -2.18 9.04 19.92
C ARG A 1064 -0.81 9.66 19.67
N ASN A 1065 -0.02 9.08 18.79
CA ASN A 1065 1.23 9.66 18.32
C ASN A 1065 0.93 10.56 17.09
N ASP A 1066 1.59 11.71 16.99
CA ASP A 1066 1.34 12.69 15.90
C ASP A 1066 2.67 13.10 15.24
N ASN A 1067 3.70 12.26 15.39
CA ASN A 1067 5.07 12.60 15.00
C ASN A 1067 5.38 12.19 13.55
N GLY A 1068 4.56 11.32 12.94
CA GLY A 1068 4.73 10.76 11.61
C GLY A 1068 4.89 11.79 10.49
N GLY A 1069 4.13 12.90 10.48
CA GLY A 1069 4.27 14.04 9.56
C GLY A 1069 4.18 13.76 8.04
N VAL A 1070 4.25 12.50 7.63
CA VAL A 1070 4.00 11.97 6.29
C VAL A 1070 2.59 11.43 6.37
N GLY A 1071 1.63 12.15 5.80
CA GLY A 1071 0.23 11.85 6.03
C GLY A 1071 -0.16 10.49 5.44
N ALA A 1072 -0.60 9.60 6.32
CA ALA A 1072 -1.05 8.23 6.07
C ALA A 1072 -0.03 7.35 5.36
N ILE A 1073 -0.14 6.04 5.59
CA ILE A 1073 0.62 4.97 4.94
C ILE A 1073 1.89 4.56 5.72
N ILE A 1074 1.73 3.99 6.92
CA ILE A 1074 2.53 2.84 7.36
C ILE A 1074 1.64 1.90 8.18
N ALA A 1075 1.11 0.84 7.57
CA ALA A 1075 0.48 -0.22 8.37
C ALA A 1075 1.59 -1.08 9.00
N SER A 1076 1.82 -0.88 10.30
CA SER A 1076 2.51 -1.75 11.26
C SER A 1076 3.43 -2.85 10.70
N ASN A 1077 4.76 -2.71 10.76
CA ASN A 1077 5.77 -3.78 10.71
C ASN A 1077 5.54 -4.98 9.74
N ARG A 1078 4.76 -4.79 8.66
CA ARG A 1078 4.51 -5.84 7.68
C ARG A 1078 5.79 -5.97 6.88
N THR A 1079 6.28 -7.20 6.77
CA THR A 1079 7.34 -7.52 5.82
C THR A 1079 6.87 -7.05 4.45
N PRO A 1080 7.68 -6.28 3.70
CA PRO A 1080 7.32 -5.86 2.36
C PRO A 1080 6.97 -7.11 1.55
N VAL A 1081 5.77 -7.14 0.99
CA VAL A 1081 5.33 -8.27 0.17
C VAL A 1081 5.56 -7.88 -1.27
N VAL A 1082 6.42 -8.62 -1.97
CA VAL A 1082 6.46 -8.58 -3.44
C VAL A 1082 5.57 -9.71 -3.94
N HIS A 1083 4.50 -9.35 -4.64
CA HIS A 1083 3.74 -10.30 -5.42
C HIS A 1083 4.35 -10.31 -6.82
N ALA A 1084 5.39 -11.14 -6.95
CA ALA A 1084 5.81 -11.63 -8.25
C ALA A 1084 5.26 -13.04 -8.35
N GLY A 1085 4.77 -13.43 -9.53
CA GLY A 1085 4.60 -14.84 -9.81
C GLY A 1085 5.94 -15.57 -9.76
N SER A 1086 6.39 -15.96 -8.55
CA SER A 1086 7.65 -16.61 -8.12
C SER A 1086 8.99 -16.23 -8.73
N ASP A 1087 9.03 -15.35 -9.73
CA ASP A 1087 10.27 -14.74 -10.15
C ASP A 1087 10.65 -13.66 -9.15
N ARG A 1088 11.40 -14.13 -8.14
CA ARG A 1088 12.60 -13.49 -7.56
C ARG A 1088 12.62 -13.22 -6.05
N PHE A 1089 11.75 -13.82 -5.25
CA PHE A 1089 12.06 -14.07 -3.83
C PHE A 1089 11.49 -15.40 -3.36
N VAL A 1090 12.40 -16.31 -3.00
CA VAL A 1090 12.22 -17.10 -1.80
C VAL A 1090 12.54 -16.10 -0.68
N LEU A 1091 11.56 -15.73 0.15
CA LEU A 1091 11.87 -15.25 1.49
C LEU A 1091 12.88 -16.27 2.05
N LEU A 1092 14.13 -15.89 2.22
CA LEU A 1092 15.04 -16.71 3.00
C LEU A 1092 14.37 -16.85 4.37
N PRO A 1093 13.89 -18.05 4.79
CA PRO A 1093 13.90 -18.29 6.22
C PRO A 1093 15.34 -18.04 6.65
N GLN A 1094 15.51 -17.25 7.70
CA GLN A 1094 16.79 -17.02 8.37
C GLN A 1094 17.63 -18.31 8.31
N VAL A 1095 18.81 -18.20 7.71
CA VAL A 1095 19.69 -19.29 7.25
C VAL A 1095 19.71 -20.50 8.20
N THR A 1096 19.22 -21.65 7.71
CA THR A 1096 19.39 -22.96 8.38
C THR A 1096 20.82 -23.47 8.17
N VAL A 1097 21.68 -23.42 9.19
CA VAL A 1097 22.97 -24.14 9.16
C VAL A 1097 22.79 -25.52 9.80
N GLY A 1098 22.81 -26.56 8.97
CA GLY A 1098 22.75 -27.98 9.38
C GLY A 1098 24.01 -28.54 10.05
#